data_AF-A0A416MMY6-F1
#
_entry.id   AF-A0A416MMY6-F1
#
_cell.length_a   1.000
_cell.length_b   1.000
_cell.length_c   1.000
_cell.angle_alpha   90.00
_cell.angle_beta   90.00
_cell.angle_gamma   90.00
#
_symmetry.space_group_name_H-M   'P 1'
#
loop_
_entity.id
_entity.type
_entity.pdbx_description
1 polymer ?
#
loop_
_entity_poly.entity_id
_entity_poly.type
_entity_poly.pdbx_seq_one_letter_code
_entity_poly.pdbx_strand_id
1 'polypeptide(L)'
;MVTAIFENEKRILKVLGLWQYDHDQVLRIEGLDLPAMTQVHFATSEWDGKTENRVAATSNKITTVNIPDALLRECPKSAYSSDSYSIFAWIYIDDGTTGKTEYRIELVVGRRAEPAELTSEDEDRLADTLTQISKVANNLDAKEKTNETNIKANATAISELQTNFARSEKVSLNEAVERYYAMRRGPDIYTVEELDASTAQACDVNRLDALAGLVCEPSTNTYRGRDDVGALDAFRPTIVNWKLDDDGNQIITAIEGMSGFSRTGKVNLAVMNMGLYYKEERNAAGNGILRHWSMLPRVAEGYKPLKECVRPDGTVQGWMLHAKCCTAEIDGVPYVTEGYNPVRSKISHANYAYARKQGAAYGYEVDADAVWVESLTMIKYGTRSLQKYMKGASAYYLQYKVTAASTGNKVILAKADAANLVIGSCVSVGDATGKTDYDRGNAYMHNIADSAMITAITSVDDNNSAVYLDCGSITTKVGMYVSTMHWRTGSTSKVLGYDGSPVSNTDGKNICKINEIEIMSGGYSVCGNAVNIMSTSAAGATTVTTYYTDNAKNLTTDLTKIKRQYKVAGSFPATNNTWLYIKDMIVDPVSGYMVPKSFGGGDKTYWADGYYTGENPAVGAESARELLLRGYLNNGGTAGPACVFALTGLSSAWWNLLGTLSPNAVRGEWRG
;
A
#
# COMPACT_ATOMS: atom_id res chain seq x y z
N MET A 1 61.51 -49.93 19.57
CA MET A 1 60.71 -50.82 18.70
C MET A 1 61.66 -51.62 17.83
N VAL A 2 61.44 -52.92 17.66
CA VAL A 2 62.24 -53.80 16.81
C VAL A 2 61.33 -54.52 15.81
N THR A 3 61.83 -54.76 14.59
CA THR A 3 61.02 -55.32 13.51
C THR A 3 61.53 -56.69 13.06
N ALA A 4 60.65 -57.68 13.04
CA ALA A 4 60.87 -59.01 12.46
C ALA A 4 60.11 -59.11 11.12
N ILE A 5 60.82 -59.25 10.01
CA ILE A 5 60.24 -59.35 8.67
C ILE A 5 60.43 -60.78 8.16
N PHE A 6 59.33 -61.49 7.94
CA PHE A 6 59.34 -62.85 7.40
C PHE A 6 59.28 -62.83 5.87
N GLU A 7 60.26 -63.45 5.22
CA GLU A 7 60.35 -63.59 3.76
C GLU A 7 60.65 -65.07 3.39
N ASN A 8 60.07 -65.53 2.27
CA ASN A 8 60.34 -66.85 1.65
C ASN A 8 60.21 -68.07 2.58
N GLU A 9 58.99 -68.36 3.05
CA GLU A 9 58.58 -69.58 3.81
C GLU A 9 59.38 -69.90 5.10
N LYS A 10 60.27 -69.01 5.55
CA LYS A 10 61.02 -69.17 6.79
C LYS A 10 60.07 -69.13 7.99
N ARG A 11 60.23 -70.08 8.92
CA ARG A 11 59.45 -70.14 10.17
C ARG A 11 60.21 -69.64 11.39
N ILE A 12 61.51 -69.40 11.26
CA ILE A 12 62.39 -68.97 12.35
C ILE A 12 63.24 -67.80 11.88
N LEU A 13 63.28 -66.74 12.68
CA LEU A 13 64.10 -65.56 12.44
C LEU A 13 64.93 -65.19 13.67
N LYS A 14 66.02 -64.49 13.44
CA LYS A 14 66.86 -63.87 14.47
C LYS A 14 66.93 -62.37 14.19
N VAL A 15 66.67 -61.56 15.20
CA VAL A 15 66.58 -60.10 15.10
C VAL A 15 67.44 -59.44 16.16
N LEU A 16 68.19 -58.41 15.74
CA LEU A 16 69.10 -57.63 16.59
C LEU A 16 68.52 -56.23 16.84
N GLY A 17 69.09 -55.50 17.79
CA GLY A 17 68.79 -54.07 18.01
C GLY A 17 68.00 -53.75 19.27
N LEU A 18 67.85 -54.71 20.19
CA LEU A 18 67.33 -54.46 21.54
C LEU A 18 68.49 -54.25 22.53
N TRP A 19 68.27 -53.42 23.54
CA TRP A 19 69.22 -53.17 24.63
C TRP A 19 68.57 -53.31 26.01
N GLN A 20 69.36 -53.75 26.99
CA GLN A 20 68.92 -53.87 28.38
C GLN A 20 68.51 -52.49 28.94
N TYR A 21 67.43 -52.43 29.73
CA TYR A 21 66.84 -51.20 30.29
C TYR A 21 66.16 -50.24 29.30
N ASP A 22 66.03 -50.59 28.01
CA ASP A 22 65.08 -49.91 27.15
C ASP A 22 63.68 -50.47 27.43
N HIS A 23 62.89 -49.77 28.25
CA HIS A 23 61.51 -50.14 28.55
C HIS A 23 60.55 -49.80 27.39
N ASP A 24 59.35 -50.36 27.44
CA ASP A 24 58.26 -50.16 26.48
C ASP A 24 58.61 -50.54 25.03
N GLN A 25 59.48 -51.53 24.85
CA GLN A 25 59.87 -51.97 23.50
C GLN A 25 58.76 -52.79 22.85
N VAL A 26 58.38 -52.38 21.63
CA VAL A 26 57.40 -53.10 20.81
C VAL A 26 58.12 -53.96 19.78
N LEU A 27 57.74 -55.23 19.69
CA LEU A 27 58.05 -56.12 18.58
C LEU A 27 57.00 -55.92 17.48
N ARG A 28 57.45 -55.48 16.31
CA ARG A 28 56.66 -55.35 15.09
C ARG A 28 56.96 -56.54 14.17
N ILE A 29 55.94 -57.26 13.75
CA ILE A 29 56.04 -58.45 12.91
C ILE A 29 55.37 -58.14 11.58
N GLU A 30 56.11 -58.36 10.50
CA GLU A 30 55.68 -58.09 9.12
C GLU A 30 55.93 -59.30 8.22
N GLY A 31 55.23 -59.35 7.09
CA GLY A 31 55.37 -60.42 6.11
C GLY A 31 54.56 -61.69 6.43
N LEU A 32 53.83 -61.72 7.55
CA LEU A 32 52.89 -62.78 7.91
C LEU A 32 51.45 -62.24 7.90
N ASP A 33 50.51 -63.05 7.41
CA ASP A 33 49.07 -62.72 7.41
C ASP A 33 48.42 -63.28 8.69
N LEU A 34 48.74 -62.66 9.83
CA LEU A 34 48.28 -63.11 11.13
C LEU A 34 46.85 -62.60 11.45
N PRO A 35 46.06 -63.34 12.25
CA PRO A 35 44.76 -62.88 12.73
C PRO A 35 44.81 -61.54 13.45
N ALA A 36 43.66 -60.86 13.53
CA ALA A 36 43.51 -59.54 14.17
C ALA A 36 44.06 -59.52 15.61
N MET A 37 43.94 -60.63 16.34
CA MET A 37 44.56 -60.84 17.64
C MET A 37 45.28 -62.20 17.65
N THR A 38 46.56 -62.20 18.00
CA THR A 38 47.40 -63.42 18.01
C THR A 38 48.18 -63.50 19.32
N GLN A 39 48.34 -64.70 19.89
CA GLN A 39 49.11 -64.84 21.13
C GLN A 39 50.59 -64.99 20.82
N VAL A 40 51.43 -64.22 21.53
CA VAL A 40 52.88 -64.32 21.44
C VAL A 40 53.44 -64.63 22.83
N HIS A 41 54.19 -65.72 22.92
CA HIS A 41 54.79 -66.20 24.17
C HIS A 41 56.26 -65.83 24.17
N PHE A 42 56.74 -65.18 25.22
CA PHE A 42 58.12 -64.77 25.38
C PHE A 42 58.83 -65.58 26.47
N ALA A 43 60.07 -66.01 26.23
CA ALA A 43 60.93 -66.57 27.28
C ALA A 43 62.42 -66.33 26.99
N THR A 44 63.26 -66.51 28.00
CA THR A 44 64.73 -66.32 27.91
C THR A 44 65.50 -67.63 27.74
N SER A 45 64.82 -68.77 27.65
CA SER A 45 65.40 -70.09 27.30
C SER A 45 64.58 -70.70 26.17
N GLU A 46 65.24 -71.43 25.27
CA GLU A 46 64.63 -71.98 24.06
C GLU A 46 63.84 -73.27 24.31
N TRP A 47 64.25 -74.09 25.29
CA TRP A 47 63.76 -75.47 25.45
C TRP A 47 63.09 -75.75 26.80
N ASP A 48 63.38 -74.93 27.82
CA ASP A 48 62.88 -75.10 29.19
C ASP A 48 62.71 -73.75 29.90
N GLY A 49 61.52 -73.43 30.40
CA GLY A 49 61.34 -72.17 31.13
C GLY A 49 59.89 -71.71 31.26
N LYS A 50 59.69 -70.71 32.11
CA LYS A 50 58.39 -70.04 32.28
C LYS A 50 58.22 -69.01 31.16
N THR A 51 57.10 -69.08 30.44
CA THR A 51 56.77 -68.09 29.39
C THR A 51 55.97 -66.92 29.96
N GLU A 52 56.16 -65.74 29.39
CA GLU A 52 55.28 -64.59 29.53
C GLU A 52 54.47 -64.37 28.26
N ASN A 53 53.15 -64.49 28.37
CA ASN A 53 52.26 -64.39 27.23
C ASN A 53 51.77 -62.95 27.06
N ARG A 54 51.69 -62.50 25.81
CA ARG A 54 51.07 -61.23 25.40
C ARG A 54 50.15 -61.48 24.23
N VAL A 55 49.14 -60.64 24.08
CA VAL A 55 48.27 -60.64 22.91
C VAL A 55 48.75 -59.55 21.98
N ALA A 56 49.09 -59.93 20.75
CA ALA A 56 49.49 -59.05 19.68
C ALA A 56 48.26 -58.58 18.92
N ALA A 57 48.26 -57.33 18.47
CA ALA A 57 47.21 -56.76 17.63
C ALA A 57 47.71 -56.56 16.20
N THR A 58 46.91 -56.97 15.23
CA THR A 58 47.23 -56.90 13.80
C THR A 58 46.31 -55.92 13.10
N SER A 59 46.91 -54.95 12.41
CA SER A 59 46.19 -54.04 11.51
C SER A 59 47.04 -53.78 10.27
N ASN A 60 46.41 -53.77 9.09
CA ASN A 60 47.07 -53.58 7.79
C ASN A 60 48.28 -54.51 7.59
N LYS A 61 48.16 -55.79 7.96
CA LYS A 61 49.20 -56.85 7.86
C LYS A 61 50.48 -56.59 8.67
N ILE A 62 50.40 -55.67 9.63
CA ILE A 62 51.47 -55.41 10.59
C ILE A 62 50.94 -55.83 11.96
N THR A 63 51.65 -56.76 12.59
CA THR A 63 51.31 -57.24 13.93
C THR A 63 52.25 -56.58 14.94
N THR A 64 51.72 -56.05 16.04
CA THR A 64 52.54 -55.40 17.07
C THR A 64 52.24 -56.00 18.44
N VAL A 65 53.30 -56.18 19.24
CA VAL A 65 53.19 -56.70 20.59
C VAL A 65 54.29 -56.11 21.47
N ASN A 66 53.94 -55.74 22.70
CA ASN A 66 54.93 -55.24 23.65
C ASN A 66 55.78 -56.40 24.16
N ILE A 67 57.09 -56.22 24.10
CA ILE A 67 58.06 -57.12 24.72
C ILE A 67 57.98 -56.86 26.24
N PRO A 68 57.85 -57.89 27.08
CA PRO A 68 57.80 -57.71 28.52
C PRO A 68 59.07 -57.03 29.07
N ASP A 69 58.92 -55.87 29.71
CA ASP A 69 60.04 -55.11 30.25
C ASP A 69 60.87 -55.87 31.29
N ALA A 70 60.24 -56.79 32.02
CA ALA A 70 60.94 -57.66 32.96
C ALA A 70 62.06 -58.46 32.27
N LEU A 71 61.84 -58.91 31.04
CA LEU A 71 62.82 -59.67 30.24
C LEU A 71 63.92 -58.77 29.67
N LEU A 72 63.71 -57.45 29.62
CA LEU A 72 64.71 -56.45 29.21
C LEU A 72 65.42 -55.80 30.40
N ARG A 73 64.92 -56.00 31.62
CA ARG A 73 65.51 -55.48 32.86
C ARG A 73 66.53 -56.44 33.45
N GLU A 74 66.18 -57.72 33.55
CA GLU A 74 67.03 -58.73 34.18
C GLU A 74 67.71 -59.64 33.15
N CYS A 75 69.04 -59.63 33.13
CA CYS A 75 69.79 -60.60 32.33
C CYS A 75 69.58 -62.01 32.91
N PRO A 76 69.40 -63.06 32.08
CA PRO A 76 69.36 -64.44 32.56
C PRO A 76 70.71 -64.83 33.17
N LYS A 77 70.68 -65.56 34.29
CA LYS A 77 71.90 -66.03 34.99
C LYS A 77 72.87 -66.80 34.08
N SER A 78 72.35 -67.56 33.12
CA SER A 78 73.12 -68.32 32.14
C SER A 78 73.94 -67.44 31.18
N ALA A 79 73.66 -66.15 31.09
CA ALA A 79 74.30 -65.20 30.18
C ALA A 79 75.12 -64.10 30.91
N TYR A 80 75.35 -64.22 32.22
CA TYR A 80 76.06 -63.19 33.01
C TYR A 80 77.49 -62.89 32.54
N SER A 81 78.15 -63.85 31.91
CA SER A 81 79.49 -63.71 31.34
C SER A 81 79.51 -63.36 29.84
N SER A 82 78.36 -62.98 29.27
CA SER A 82 78.19 -62.59 27.86
C SER A 82 77.72 -61.14 27.76
N ASP A 83 78.09 -60.45 26.67
CA ASP A 83 77.68 -59.06 26.37
C ASP A 83 76.24 -58.97 25.83
N SER A 84 75.60 -60.11 25.58
CA SER A 84 74.21 -60.20 25.13
C SER A 84 73.53 -61.49 25.59
N TYR A 85 72.19 -61.49 25.56
CA TYR A 85 71.35 -62.66 25.77
C TYR A 85 70.16 -62.66 24.79
N SER A 86 69.52 -63.81 24.62
CA SER A 86 68.40 -63.96 23.70
C SER A 86 67.07 -64.07 24.43
N ILE A 87 66.05 -63.40 23.90
CA ILE A 87 64.64 -63.60 24.22
C ILE A 87 63.98 -64.26 23.02
N PHE A 88 63.30 -65.37 23.25
CA PHE A 88 62.57 -66.08 22.22
C PHE A 88 61.10 -65.70 22.28
N ALA A 89 60.55 -65.32 21.13
CA ALA A 89 59.14 -65.01 20.93
C ALA A 89 58.53 -66.06 20.01
N TRP A 90 57.56 -66.83 20.51
CA TRP A 90 56.82 -67.81 19.74
C TRP A 90 55.45 -67.27 19.41
N ILE A 91 55.13 -67.28 18.12
CA ILE A 91 53.83 -66.85 17.61
C ILE A 91 52.94 -68.08 17.56
N TYR A 92 51.92 -68.07 18.40
CA TYR A 92 50.95 -69.14 18.52
C TYR A 92 49.71 -68.77 17.71
N ILE A 93 49.38 -69.61 16.73
CA ILE A 93 48.20 -69.43 15.89
C ILE A 93 47.17 -70.46 16.34
N ASP A 94 46.01 -69.95 16.77
CA ASP A 94 44.86 -70.74 17.16
C ASP A 94 43.79 -70.58 16.07
N ASP A 95 43.38 -71.70 15.47
CA ASP A 95 42.33 -71.75 14.45
C ASP A 95 40.93 -71.94 15.05
N GLY A 96 40.82 -71.92 16.38
CA GLY A 96 39.56 -72.06 17.11
C GLY A 96 39.19 -73.49 17.47
N THR A 97 40.03 -74.48 17.14
CA THR A 97 39.83 -75.88 17.56
C THR A 97 41.10 -76.53 18.11
N THR A 98 42.29 -76.19 17.58
CA THR A 98 43.59 -76.57 18.16
C THR A 98 44.64 -75.52 17.81
N GLY A 99 45.36 -74.97 18.79
CA GLY A 99 46.45 -74.03 18.50
C GLY A 99 47.82 -74.70 18.42
N LYS A 100 48.71 -74.16 17.59
CA LYS A 100 50.10 -74.62 17.45
C LYS A 100 51.04 -73.44 17.23
N THR A 101 52.26 -73.57 17.75
CA THR A 101 53.33 -72.61 17.49
C THR A 101 53.81 -72.77 16.05
N GLU A 102 53.56 -71.76 15.21
CA GLU A 102 53.94 -71.82 13.80
C GLU A 102 55.24 -71.08 13.48
N TYR A 103 55.54 -70.01 14.23
CA TYR A 103 56.70 -69.15 13.97
C TYR A 103 57.47 -68.83 15.25
N ARG A 104 58.77 -68.61 15.11
CA ARG A 104 59.66 -68.22 16.22
C ARG A 104 60.58 -67.08 15.82
N ILE A 105 60.77 -66.14 16.73
CA ILE A 105 61.72 -65.05 16.59
C ILE A 105 62.68 -65.10 17.77
N GLU A 106 63.99 -65.19 17.51
CA GLU A 106 65.04 -64.97 18.51
C GLU A 106 65.41 -63.48 18.49
N LEU A 107 65.16 -62.79 19.59
CA LEU A 107 65.48 -61.38 19.80
C LEU A 107 66.76 -61.30 20.62
N VAL A 108 67.83 -60.75 20.05
CA VAL A 108 69.10 -60.57 20.77
C VAL A 108 69.10 -59.22 21.47
N VAL A 109 69.33 -59.25 22.77
CA VAL A 109 69.39 -58.08 23.64
C VAL A 109 70.85 -57.82 24.04
N GLY A 110 71.39 -56.67 23.62
CA GLY A 110 72.70 -56.18 24.04
C GLY A 110 72.63 -55.64 25.48
N ARG A 111 73.61 -55.98 26.32
CA ARG A 111 73.65 -55.50 27.71
C ARG A 111 74.26 -54.10 27.77
N ARG A 112 73.71 -53.23 28.62
CA ARG A 112 74.23 -51.88 28.91
C ARG A 112 74.00 -51.50 30.37
N ALA A 113 74.66 -50.43 30.84
CA ALA A 113 74.45 -49.89 32.19
C ALA A 113 73.06 -49.24 32.33
N GLU A 114 72.51 -49.28 33.54
CA GLU A 114 71.22 -48.66 33.86
C GLU A 114 71.30 -47.12 33.73
N PRO A 115 70.36 -46.46 33.04
CA PRO A 115 70.35 -45.00 32.89
C PRO A 115 70.10 -44.28 34.23
N ALA A 116 70.63 -43.05 34.38
CA ALA A 116 70.44 -42.24 35.60
C ALA A 116 69.01 -41.66 35.71
N GLU A 117 68.48 -41.53 36.93
CA GLU A 117 67.14 -41.00 37.22
C GLU A 117 67.04 -39.47 37.01
N LEU A 118 65.86 -38.98 36.61
CA LEU A 118 65.54 -37.56 36.38
C LEU A 118 65.52 -36.77 37.70
N THR A 119 65.89 -35.49 37.67
CA THR A 119 65.89 -34.61 38.86
C THR A 119 64.53 -33.91 39.06
N SER A 120 64.19 -33.57 40.31
CA SER A 120 62.88 -32.97 40.66
C SER A 120 62.59 -31.63 39.96
N GLU A 121 63.62 -30.88 39.58
CA GLU A 121 63.47 -29.58 38.90
C GLU A 121 63.03 -29.74 37.43
N ASP A 122 63.37 -30.86 36.79
CA ASP A 122 62.95 -31.19 35.42
C ASP A 122 61.49 -31.68 35.39
N GLU A 123 61.04 -32.37 36.43
CA GLU A 123 59.64 -32.80 36.59
C GLU A 123 58.70 -31.61 36.78
N ASP A 124 59.08 -30.62 37.60
CA ASP A 124 58.29 -29.41 37.83
C ASP A 124 58.14 -28.56 36.56
N ARG A 125 59.20 -28.45 35.75
CA ARG A 125 59.17 -27.73 34.47
C ARG A 125 58.29 -28.42 33.43
N LEU A 126 58.30 -29.76 33.41
CA LEU A 126 57.42 -30.55 32.54
C LEU A 126 55.95 -30.39 32.96
N ALA A 127 55.67 -30.41 34.26
CA ALA A 127 54.33 -30.21 34.80
C ALA A 127 53.77 -28.81 34.51
N ASP A 128 54.57 -27.75 34.64
CA ASP A 128 54.14 -26.39 34.27
C ASP A 128 53.88 -26.27 32.77
N THR A 129 54.75 -26.87 31.93
CA THR A 129 54.58 -26.87 30.47
C THR A 129 53.30 -27.60 30.06
N LEU A 130 53.00 -28.76 30.65
CA LEU A 130 51.74 -29.49 30.42
C LEU A 130 50.52 -28.67 30.85
N THR A 131 50.63 -27.96 31.97
CA THR A 131 49.56 -27.10 32.49
C THR A 131 49.29 -25.93 31.54
N GLN A 132 50.34 -25.30 31.00
CA GLN A 132 50.21 -24.23 30.01
C GLN A 132 49.61 -24.73 28.70
N ILE A 133 50.05 -25.88 28.18
CA ILE A 133 49.48 -26.49 26.97
C ILE A 133 48.00 -26.82 27.18
N SER A 134 47.62 -27.38 28.33
CA SER A 134 46.22 -27.68 28.65
C SER A 134 45.35 -26.42 28.73
N LYS A 135 45.87 -25.32 29.29
CA LYS A 135 45.18 -24.02 29.28
C LYS A 135 44.98 -23.49 27.87
N VAL A 136 46.00 -23.61 27.01
CA VAL A 136 45.91 -23.19 25.60
C VAL A 136 44.88 -24.03 24.85
N ALA A 137 44.91 -25.36 25.01
CA ALA A 137 43.96 -26.27 24.38
C ALA A 137 42.51 -25.98 24.80
N ASN A 138 42.26 -25.80 26.10
CA ASN A 138 40.93 -25.45 26.62
C ASN A 138 40.43 -24.09 26.10
N ASN A 139 41.32 -23.09 26.01
CA ASN A 139 40.98 -21.80 25.43
C ASN A 139 40.68 -21.88 23.93
N LEU A 140 41.36 -22.78 23.20
CA LEU A 140 41.12 -23.01 21.78
C LEU A 140 39.73 -23.66 21.57
N ASP A 141 39.42 -24.69 22.34
CA ASP A 141 38.13 -25.40 22.30
C ASP A 141 36.96 -24.46 22.67
N ALA A 142 37.15 -23.59 23.66
CA ALA A 142 36.16 -22.57 24.01
C ALA A 142 35.94 -21.53 22.90
N LYS A 143 37.03 -21.09 22.23
CA LYS A 143 36.94 -20.18 21.08
C LYS A 143 36.27 -20.84 19.87
N GLU A 144 36.54 -22.13 19.64
CA GLU A 144 35.94 -22.89 18.56
C GLU A 144 34.43 -23.05 18.76
N LYS A 145 33.99 -23.44 19.97
CA LYS A 145 32.55 -23.46 20.34
C LYS A 145 31.87 -22.10 20.21
N THR A 146 32.56 -21.02 20.58
CA THR A 146 32.06 -19.65 20.41
C THR A 146 31.92 -19.29 18.94
N ASN A 147 32.90 -19.63 18.10
CA ASN A 147 32.86 -19.41 16.66
C ASN A 147 31.76 -20.22 15.99
N GLU A 148 31.55 -21.49 16.36
CA GLU A 148 30.44 -22.31 15.86
C GLU A 148 29.08 -21.68 16.20
N THR A 149 28.94 -21.15 17.41
CA THR A 149 27.72 -20.46 17.85
C THR A 149 27.48 -19.19 17.02
N ASN A 150 28.53 -18.39 16.80
CA ASN A 150 28.46 -17.19 15.98
C ASN A 150 28.15 -17.50 14.51
N ILE A 151 28.73 -18.58 13.95
CA ILE A 151 28.44 -19.04 12.58
C ILE A 151 26.99 -19.47 12.46
N LYS A 152 26.44 -20.23 13.43
CA LYS A 152 25.03 -20.62 13.45
C LYS A 152 24.11 -19.40 13.54
N ALA A 153 24.40 -18.45 14.43
CA ALA A 153 23.64 -17.21 14.57
C ALA A 153 23.65 -16.39 13.27
N ASN A 154 24.82 -16.25 12.64
CA ASN A 154 24.97 -15.55 11.36
C ASN A 154 24.22 -16.27 10.22
N ALA A 155 24.25 -17.61 10.18
CA ALA A 155 23.52 -18.39 9.18
C ALA A 155 22.00 -18.21 9.33
N THR A 156 21.48 -18.20 10.57
CA THR A 156 20.08 -17.88 10.86
C THR A 156 19.73 -16.47 10.40
N ALA A 157 20.54 -15.46 10.75
CA ALA A 157 20.31 -14.08 10.33
C ALA A 157 20.33 -13.90 8.81
N ILE A 158 21.25 -14.58 8.10
CA ILE A 158 21.31 -14.58 6.64
C ILE A 158 20.06 -15.23 6.04
N SER A 159 19.59 -16.35 6.60
CA SER A 159 18.38 -17.03 6.13
C SER A 159 17.12 -16.17 6.34
N GLU A 160 17.03 -15.46 7.46
CA GLU A 160 15.96 -14.46 7.71
C GLU A 160 16.03 -13.29 6.72
N LEU A 161 17.21 -12.76 6.45
CA LEU A 161 17.41 -11.71 5.44
C LEU A 161 17.02 -12.18 4.03
N GLN A 162 17.38 -13.41 3.65
CA GLN A 162 16.98 -14.01 2.38
C GLN A 162 15.47 -14.20 2.29
N THR A 163 14.83 -14.64 3.38
CA THR A 163 13.37 -14.79 3.46
C THR A 163 12.67 -13.43 3.36
N ASN A 164 13.19 -12.41 4.03
CA ASN A 164 12.69 -11.04 3.95
C ASN A 164 12.87 -10.43 2.55
N PHE A 165 13.99 -10.70 1.89
CA PHE A 165 14.24 -10.29 0.51
C PHE A 165 13.28 -10.98 -0.47
N ALA A 166 13.10 -12.29 -0.36
CA ALA A 166 12.13 -13.05 -1.18
C ALA A 166 10.68 -12.63 -0.92
N ARG A 167 10.34 -12.21 0.31
CA ARG A 167 9.04 -11.61 0.62
C ARG A 167 8.89 -10.24 -0.03
N SER A 168 9.96 -9.43 -0.07
CA SER A 168 9.96 -8.09 -0.67
C SER A 168 9.67 -8.10 -2.18
N GLU A 169 10.11 -9.13 -2.91
CA GLU A 169 9.80 -9.33 -4.34
C GLU A 169 8.34 -9.75 -4.61
N LYS A 170 7.58 -10.13 -3.58
CA LYS A 170 6.17 -10.54 -3.65
C LYS A 170 5.20 -9.58 -2.94
N VAL A 171 5.68 -8.43 -2.48
CA VAL A 171 4.84 -7.41 -1.82
C VAL A 171 3.91 -6.82 -2.86
N SER A 172 2.61 -6.90 -2.63
CA SER A 172 1.63 -6.23 -3.48
C SER A 172 1.88 -4.71 -3.49
N LEU A 173 1.54 -4.02 -4.57
CA LEU A 173 1.70 -2.56 -4.62
C LEU A 173 0.99 -1.87 -3.45
N ASN A 174 -0.17 -2.38 -3.04
CA ASN A 174 -0.89 -1.92 -1.83
C ASN A 174 -0.05 -2.03 -0.55
N GLU A 175 0.62 -3.15 -0.31
CA GLU A 175 1.48 -3.32 0.87
C GLU A 175 2.73 -2.42 0.80
N ALA A 176 3.28 -2.18 -0.40
CA ALA A 176 4.38 -1.24 -0.58
C ALA A 176 3.94 0.20 -0.25
N VAL A 177 2.75 0.60 -0.70
CA VAL A 177 2.11 1.88 -0.36
C VAL A 177 1.82 1.98 1.14
N GLU A 178 1.32 0.91 1.75
CA GLU A 178 1.09 0.83 3.19
C GLU A 178 2.37 1.13 3.98
N ARG A 179 3.49 0.49 3.61
CA ARG A 179 4.81 0.74 4.21
C ARG A 179 5.30 2.16 3.93
N TYR A 180 5.12 2.66 2.70
CA TYR A 180 5.53 4.01 2.29
C TYR A 180 4.91 5.08 3.19
N TYR A 181 3.60 4.98 3.45
CA TYR A 181 2.91 5.92 4.33
C TYR A 181 3.20 5.67 5.80
N ALA A 182 3.32 4.40 6.24
CA ALA A 182 3.68 4.09 7.62
C ALA A 182 4.99 4.75 8.06
N MET A 183 5.99 4.81 7.17
CA MET A 183 7.28 5.48 7.44
C MET A 183 7.21 7.01 7.49
N ARG A 184 6.12 7.62 7.00
CA ARG A 184 5.93 9.08 6.92
C ARG A 184 4.99 9.64 7.97
N ARG A 185 4.33 8.79 8.75
CA ARG A 185 3.41 9.25 9.78
C ARG A 185 4.17 10.01 10.87
N GLY A 186 3.88 11.31 10.98
CA GLY A 186 4.42 12.18 12.02
C GLY A 186 3.42 12.43 13.17
N PRO A 187 3.86 13.08 14.26
CA PRO A 187 3.01 13.37 15.41
C PRO A 187 2.05 14.55 15.19
N ASP A 188 2.20 15.31 14.11
CA ASP A 188 1.46 16.54 13.85
C ASP A 188 -0.05 16.32 13.81
N ILE A 189 -0.77 17.33 14.31
CA ILE A 189 -2.22 17.41 14.31
C ILE A 189 -2.60 18.63 13.46
N TYR A 190 -3.55 18.44 12.57
CA TYR A 190 -4.09 19.48 11.71
C TYR A 190 -5.47 19.83 12.23
N THR A 191 -5.67 21.06 12.67
CA THR A 191 -6.90 21.44 13.36
C THR A 191 -7.60 22.60 12.66
N VAL A 192 -8.91 22.44 12.50
CA VAL A 192 -9.82 23.51 12.09
C VAL A 192 -10.77 23.83 13.23
N GLU A 193 -10.93 25.10 13.56
CA GLU A 193 -11.97 25.57 14.47
C GLU A 193 -13.12 26.22 13.67
N GLU A 194 -14.30 25.67 13.86
CA GLU A 194 -15.55 26.15 13.29
C GLU A 194 -16.42 26.74 14.41
N LEU A 195 -16.65 28.06 14.39
CA LEU A 195 -17.57 28.68 15.35
C LEU A 195 -19.03 28.31 15.03
N ASP A 196 -19.83 28.14 16.07
CA ASP A 196 -21.26 27.85 15.90
C ASP A 196 -21.95 28.95 15.10
N ALA A 197 -23.01 28.57 14.38
CA ALA A 197 -23.84 29.53 13.63
C ALA A 197 -24.50 30.61 14.52
N SER A 198 -24.60 30.39 15.84
CA SER A 198 -25.07 31.40 16.81
C SER A 198 -23.99 32.39 17.24
N THR A 199 -22.72 32.03 17.05
CA THR A 199 -21.54 32.81 17.45
C THR A 199 -21.04 33.69 16.31
N ALA A 200 -20.98 33.15 15.09
CA ALA A 200 -20.42 33.85 13.94
C ALA A 200 -21.19 33.59 12.65
N GLN A 201 -21.47 34.67 11.91
CA GLN A 201 -22.05 34.64 10.56
C GLN A 201 -20.94 34.80 9.51
N ALA A 202 -20.01 33.84 9.45
CA ALA A 202 -18.87 33.88 8.52
C ALA A 202 -18.65 32.53 7.85
N CYS A 203 -18.05 32.51 6.66
CA CYS A 203 -17.63 31.26 6.02
C CYS A 203 -16.26 30.77 6.50
N ASP A 204 -15.44 31.71 6.95
CA ASP A 204 -14.08 31.45 7.37
C ASP A 204 -14.04 30.59 8.64
N VAL A 205 -13.06 29.69 8.69
CA VAL A 205 -12.76 28.82 9.83
C VAL A 205 -11.31 29.04 10.24
N ASN A 206 -11.01 28.92 11.52
CA ASN A 206 -9.63 29.14 11.99
C ASN A 206 -8.80 27.89 11.73
N ARG A 207 -7.58 28.07 11.21
CA ARG A 207 -6.60 26.99 11.05
C ARG A 207 -5.60 27.06 12.19
N LEU A 208 -5.51 25.96 12.94
CA LEU A 208 -4.75 25.83 14.17
C LEU A 208 -3.69 24.71 14.04
N ASP A 209 -2.85 24.57 15.06
CA ASP A 209 -1.79 23.57 15.13
C ASP A 209 -0.89 23.57 13.88
N ALA A 210 -0.65 22.42 13.24
CA ALA A 210 0.20 22.32 12.06
C ALA A 210 -0.38 23.03 10.81
N LEU A 211 -1.62 23.54 10.86
CA LEU A 211 -2.19 24.38 9.81
C LEU A 211 -1.98 25.88 10.02
N ALA A 212 -1.57 26.30 11.22
CA ALA A 212 -1.42 27.71 11.55
C ALA A 212 -0.35 28.37 10.66
N GLY A 213 -0.72 29.49 10.02
CA GLY A 213 0.20 30.26 9.17
C GLY A 213 0.48 29.68 7.78
N LEU A 214 -0.04 28.49 7.44
CA LEU A 214 0.11 27.91 6.11
C LEU A 214 -0.73 28.67 5.07
N VAL A 215 -0.29 28.73 3.82
CA VAL A 215 -1.00 29.43 2.74
C VAL A 215 -1.34 28.47 1.60
N CYS A 216 -2.53 28.64 1.01
CA CYS A 216 -2.95 27.96 -0.21
C CYS A 216 -3.57 28.97 -1.18
N GLU A 217 -3.05 29.01 -2.41
CA GLU A 217 -3.46 29.87 -3.51
C GLU A 217 -3.77 29.01 -4.73
N PRO A 218 -4.93 29.20 -5.37
CA PRO A 218 -5.29 28.39 -6.52
C PRO A 218 -4.41 28.72 -7.74
N SER A 219 -4.05 27.69 -8.50
CA SER A 219 -3.24 27.83 -9.70
C SER A 219 -4.09 28.00 -10.96
N THR A 220 -3.42 28.26 -12.08
CA THR A 220 -3.96 28.13 -13.44
C THR A 220 -2.99 27.34 -14.31
N ASN A 221 -3.28 27.21 -15.62
CA ASN A 221 -2.34 26.63 -16.58
C ASN A 221 -1.06 27.48 -16.75
N THR A 222 -1.10 28.76 -16.39
CA THR A 222 0.00 29.71 -16.61
C THR A 222 0.56 30.31 -15.32
N TYR A 223 -0.10 30.09 -14.19
CA TYR A 223 0.31 30.57 -12.87
C TYR A 223 0.31 29.43 -11.86
N ARG A 224 1.41 29.28 -11.12
CA ARG A 224 1.52 28.33 -10.01
C ARG A 224 1.32 29.10 -8.70
N GLY A 225 0.18 28.89 -8.05
CA GLY A 225 -0.08 29.39 -6.71
C GLY A 225 0.74 28.62 -5.67
N ARG A 226 0.97 29.27 -4.52
CA ARG A 226 1.59 28.63 -3.35
C ARG A 226 0.63 27.64 -2.70
N ASP A 227 1.11 26.45 -2.33
CA ASP A 227 0.29 25.45 -1.61
C ASP A 227 1.15 24.75 -0.55
N ASP A 228 1.22 25.35 0.64
CA ASP A 228 2.00 24.80 1.75
C ASP A 228 1.35 23.53 2.30
N VAL A 229 0.01 23.44 2.27
CA VAL A 229 -0.73 22.30 2.81
C VAL A 229 -0.54 21.06 1.93
N GLY A 230 -0.58 21.21 0.61
CA GLY A 230 -0.32 20.14 -0.35
C GLY A 230 1.14 19.64 -0.34
N ALA A 231 2.06 20.37 0.31
CA ALA A 231 3.42 19.92 0.53
C ALA A 231 3.57 19.00 1.77
N LEU A 232 2.60 19.00 2.67
CA LEU A 232 2.60 18.14 3.87
C LEU A 232 2.34 16.68 3.50
N ASP A 233 3.04 15.75 4.15
CA ASP A 233 2.88 14.29 3.90
C ASP A 233 1.44 13.80 4.06
N ALA A 234 0.65 14.43 4.94
CA ALA A 234 -0.75 14.10 5.18
C ALA A 234 -1.65 14.37 3.95
N PHE A 235 -1.39 15.46 3.24
CA PHE A 235 -2.30 15.97 2.19
C PHE A 235 -1.70 15.91 0.79
N ARG A 236 -0.41 15.58 0.65
CA ARG A 236 0.26 15.50 -0.64
C ARG A 236 -0.44 14.50 -1.56
N PRO A 237 -0.98 14.93 -2.71
CA PRO A 237 -1.69 14.06 -3.62
C PRO A 237 -0.72 13.26 -4.49
N THR A 238 -1.06 12.00 -4.74
CA THR A 238 -0.36 11.14 -5.71
C THR A 238 -1.40 10.51 -6.64
N ILE A 239 -1.19 10.57 -7.95
CA ILE A 239 -2.14 10.01 -8.91
C ILE A 239 -1.83 8.52 -9.13
N VAL A 240 -2.87 7.70 -9.11
CA VAL A 240 -2.76 6.24 -9.25
C VAL A 240 -3.83 5.67 -10.18
N ASN A 241 -3.53 4.52 -10.78
CA ASN A 241 -4.55 3.65 -11.34
C ASN A 241 -5.06 2.66 -10.30
N TRP A 242 -6.35 2.37 -10.32
CA TRP A 242 -7.01 1.51 -9.34
C TRP A 242 -8.11 0.62 -9.94
N LYS A 243 -8.50 -0.38 -9.17
CA LYS A 243 -9.71 -1.21 -9.36
C LYS A 243 -10.26 -1.67 -8.01
N LEU A 244 -11.49 -2.18 -8.00
CA LEU A 244 -12.06 -2.94 -6.88
C LEU A 244 -11.98 -4.44 -7.18
N ASP A 245 -11.80 -5.23 -6.13
CA ASP A 245 -12.16 -6.65 -6.15
C ASP A 245 -13.67 -6.85 -5.87
N ASP A 246 -14.12 -8.10 -5.87
CA ASP A 246 -15.53 -8.46 -5.66
C ASP A 246 -16.06 -8.11 -4.25
N ASP A 247 -15.15 -8.06 -3.27
CA ASP A 247 -15.48 -7.68 -1.90
C ASP A 247 -15.57 -6.16 -1.73
N GLY A 248 -14.90 -5.42 -2.61
CA GLY A 248 -14.86 -3.96 -2.63
C GLY A 248 -13.58 -3.38 -2.02
N ASN A 249 -12.52 -4.18 -1.86
CA ASN A 249 -11.21 -3.67 -1.49
C ASN A 249 -10.61 -2.89 -2.65
N GLN A 250 -9.98 -1.77 -2.32
CA GLN A 250 -9.22 -0.98 -3.28
C GLN A 250 -7.92 -1.70 -3.65
N ILE A 251 -7.64 -1.85 -4.94
CA ILE A 251 -6.37 -2.37 -5.46
C ILE A 251 -5.73 -1.29 -6.31
N ILE A 252 -4.53 -0.86 -5.92
CA ILE A 252 -3.68 0.03 -6.70
C ILE A 252 -2.98 -0.82 -7.75
N THR A 253 -3.16 -0.46 -9.02
CA THR A 253 -2.59 -1.21 -10.16
C THR A 253 -1.33 -0.57 -10.72
N ALA A 254 -1.20 0.76 -10.61
CA ALA A 254 0.00 1.51 -10.97
C ALA A 254 -0.01 2.88 -10.28
N ILE A 255 1.17 3.45 -10.04
CA ILE A 255 1.34 4.82 -9.52
C ILE A 255 1.95 5.68 -10.62
N GLU A 256 1.59 6.96 -10.70
CA GLU A 256 2.19 7.89 -11.66
C GLU A 256 3.72 7.84 -11.61
N GLY A 257 4.35 7.68 -12.78
CA GLY A 257 5.79 7.50 -12.95
C GLY A 257 6.25 6.03 -13.00
N MET A 258 5.41 5.06 -12.61
CA MET A 258 5.70 3.64 -12.79
C MET A 258 5.36 3.14 -14.20
N SER A 259 6.04 2.08 -14.64
CA SER A 259 5.64 1.34 -15.84
C SER A 259 4.22 0.79 -15.68
N GLY A 260 3.40 0.91 -16.71
CA GLY A 260 2.00 0.46 -16.71
C GLY A 260 0.98 1.50 -16.22
N PHE A 261 1.41 2.65 -15.70
CA PHE A 261 0.51 3.76 -15.41
C PHE A 261 -0.02 4.41 -16.69
N SER A 262 -1.31 4.74 -16.73
CA SER A 262 -1.92 5.51 -17.81
C SER A 262 -2.94 6.52 -17.27
N ARG A 263 -3.00 7.70 -17.91
CA ARG A 263 -4.05 8.71 -17.67
C ARG A 263 -5.29 8.53 -18.54
N THR A 264 -5.18 7.75 -19.61
CA THR A 264 -6.21 7.63 -20.64
C THR A 264 -6.50 6.16 -20.96
N GLY A 265 -7.64 5.89 -21.62
CA GLY A 265 -8.06 4.54 -21.99
C GLY A 265 -8.86 3.85 -20.88
N LYS A 266 -8.91 2.51 -20.90
CA LYS A 266 -9.70 1.68 -19.98
C LYS A 266 -9.03 1.53 -18.61
N VAL A 267 -8.89 2.66 -17.91
CA VAL A 267 -8.27 2.76 -16.58
C VAL A 267 -9.15 3.59 -15.66
N ASN A 268 -9.03 3.39 -14.34
CA ASN A 268 -9.61 4.30 -13.36
C ASN A 268 -8.50 5.06 -12.65
N LEU A 269 -8.59 6.39 -12.66
CA LEU A 269 -7.70 7.29 -11.96
C LEU A 269 -8.25 7.64 -10.59
N ALA A 270 -7.36 7.70 -9.61
CA ALA A 270 -7.64 8.27 -8.31
C ALA A 270 -6.51 9.17 -7.85
N VAL A 271 -6.85 10.10 -6.97
CA VAL A 271 -5.92 10.77 -6.08
C VAL A 271 -5.78 9.91 -4.83
N MET A 272 -4.54 9.55 -4.52
CA MET A 272 -4.14 8.87 -3.30
C MET A 272 -3.56 9.86 -2.30
N ASN A 273 -4.04 9.78 -1.06
CA ASN A 273 -3.53 10.51 0.09
C ASN A 273 -3.23 9.56 1.25
N MET A 274 -2.49 10.05 2.25
CA MET A 274 -2.28 9.31 3.50
C MET A 274 -3.61 9.10 4.20
N GLY A 275 -3.84 7.92 4.77
CA GLY A 275 -5.04 7.65 5.56
C GLY A 275 -4.93 8.35 6.91
N LEU A 276 -5.93 9.15 7.27
CA LEU A 276 -5.91 9.97 8.47
C LEU A 276 -6.87 9.43 9.53
N TYR A 277 -6.70 9.92 10.75
CA TYR A 277 -7.61 9.70 11.86
C TYR A 277 -8.21 11.04 12.30
N TYR A 278 -9.44 11.00 12.77
CA TYR A 278 -10.27 12.16 13.04
C TYR A 278 -10.78 12.18 14.49
N LYS A 279 -10.81 13.35 15.10
CA LYS A 279 -11.46 13.62 16.39
C LYS A 279 -12.22 14.95 16.30
N GLU A 280 -13.38 15.00 16.93
CA GLU A 280 -14.16 16.22 17.11
C GLU A 280 -14.33 16.52 18.61
N GLU A 281 -14.15 17.77 19.01
CA GLU A 281 -14.47 18.23 20.36
C GLU A 281 -14.93 19.69 20.39
N ARG A 282 -15.55 20.13 21.48
CA ARG A 282 -15.91 21.54 21.66
C ARG A 282 -14.67 22.37 21.96
N ASN A 283 -14.60 23.58 21.42
CA ASN A 283 -13.56 24.53 21.80
C ASN A 283 -13.70 24.93 23.29
N ALA A 284 -12.65 25.50 23.87
CA ALA A 284 -12.62 25.83 25.29
C ALA A 284 -13.73 26.82 25.72
N ALA A 285 -14.15 27.70 24.81
CA ALA A 285 -15.24 28.66 25.03
C ALA A 285 -16.64 28.04 24.92
N GLY A 286 -16.75 26.78 24.48
CA GLY A 286 -18.02 26.08 24.30
C GLY A 286 -18.90 26.68 23.20
N ASN A 287 -18.36 27.47 22.29
CA ASN A 287 -19.09 28.22 21.25
C ASN A 287 -18.66 27.87 19.81
N GLY A 288 -17.87 26.81 19.66
CA GLY A 288 -17.44 26.24 18.38
C GLY A 288 -16.94 24.80 18.53
N ILE A 289 -16.61 24.20 17.39
CA ILE A 289 -16.14 22.82 17.23
C ILE A 289 -14.69 22.85 16.75
N LEU A 290 -13.84 22.05 17.37
CA LEU A 290 -12.50 21.72 16.90
C LEU A 290 -12.56 20.39 16.16
N ARG A 291 -12.09 20.41 14.90
CA ARG A 291 -11.98 19.26 14.02
C ARG A 291 -10.51 18.94 13.84
N HIS A 292 -10.08 17.77 14.27
CA HIS A 292 -8.67 17.37 14.28
C HIS A 292 -8.43 16.22 13.31
N TRP A 293 -7.43 16.36 12.45
CA TRP A 293 -6.89 15.27 11.63
C TRP A 293 -5.49 14.92 12.11
N SER A 294 -5.23 13.63 12.28
CA SER A 294 -3.97 13.08 12.78
C SER A 294 -3.43 12.03 11.81
N MET A 295 -2.12 12.07 11.57
CA MET A 295 -1.41 11.00 10.88
C MET A 295 -1.19 9.77 11.77
N LEU A 296 -1.41 9.86 13.08
CA LEU A 296 -1.30 8.73 13.99
C LEU A 296 -2.69 8.27 14.48
N PRO A 297 -2.88 6.97 14.73
CA PRO A 297 -4.17 6.44 15.16
C PRO A 297 -4.75 7.09 16.41
N ARG A 298 -3.90 7.43 17.39
CA ARG A 298 -4.24 8.10 18.66
C ARG A 298 -5.58 7.62 19.28
N VAL A 299 -5.84 6.31 19.20
CA VAL A 299 -7.14 5.72 19.58
C VAL A 299 -7.47 5.98 21.06
N ALA A 300 -6.48 5.93 21.94
CA ALA A 300 -6.65 6.25 23.36
C ALA A 300 -7.05 7.71 23.62
N GLU A 301 -6.79 8.62 22.67
CA GLU A 301 -7.18 10.04 22.72
C GLU A 301 -8.55 10.28 22.03
N GLY A 302 -9.23 9.22 21.55
CA GLY A 302 -10.54 9.29 20.92
C GLY A 302 -10.54 9.49 19.40
N TYR A 303 -9.37 9.45 18.76
CA TYR A 303 -9.27 9.53 17.31
C TYR A 303 -9.75 8.23 16.64
N LYS A 304 -10.45 8.37 15.51
CA LYS A 304 -11.01 7.26 14.73
C LYS A 304 -10.60 7.36 13.26
N PRO A 305 -10.39 6.25 12.53
CA PRO A 305 -10.00 6.32 11.13
C PRO A 305 -11.10 7.01 10.29
N LEU A 306 -10.69 7.72 9.24
CA LEU A 306 -11.62 8.21 8.22
C LEU A 306 -12.34 7.04 7.54
N LYS A 307 -13.59 7.27 7.10
CA LYS A 307 -14.45 6.23 6.53
C LYS A 307 -13.81 5.49 5.36
N GLU A 308 -13.11 6.23 4.51
CA GLU A 308 -12.44 5.77 3.30
C GLU A 308 -11.26 4.82 3.60
N CYS A 309 -10.70 4.91 4.81
CA CYS A 309 -9.61 4.07 5.29
C CYS A 309 -10.09 2.75 5.90
N VAL A 310 -11.40 2.56 6.12
CA VAL A 310 -11.93 1.34 6.73
C VAL A 310 -12.32 0.34 5.64
N ARG A 311 -11.52 -0.71 5.48
CA ARG A 311 -11.76 -1.80 4.52
C ARG A 311 -13.10 -2.49 4.80
N PRO A 312 -13.71 -3.17 3.81
CA PRO A 312 -14.96 -3.92 3.98
C PRO A 312 -14.98 -4.90 5.17
N ASP A 313 -13.84 -5.47 5.54
CA ASP A 313 -13.68 -6.38 6.69
C ASP A 313 -13.56 -5.67 8.06
N GLY A 314 -13.54 -4.33 8.06
CA GLY A 314 -13.40 -3.49 9.26
C GLY A 314 -11.95 -3.16 9.64
N THR A 315 -10.95 -3.70 8.92
CA THR A 315 -9.54 -3.33 9.13
C THR A 315 -9.23 -1.95 8.56
N VAL A 316 -8.17 -1.30 9.05
CA VAL A 316 -7.77 0.04 8.59
C VAL A 316 -6.61 -0.07 7.60
N GLN A 317 -6.70 0.65 6.48
CA GLN A 317 -5.60 0.89 5.54
C GLN A 317 -4.96 2.26 5.77
N GLY A 318 -3.66 2.36 5.54
CA GLY A 318 -2.85 3.54 5.81
C GLY A 318 -2.93 4.64 4.75
N TRP A 319 -3.82 4.51 3.78
CA TRP A 319 -4.02 5.41 2.63
C TRP A 319 -5.50 5.46 2.25
N MET A 320 -5.87 6.46 1.47
CA MET A 320 -7.22 6.64 0.94
C MET A 320 -7.16 7.08 -0.52
N LEU A 321 -8.23 6.76 -1.27
CA LEU A 321 -8.36 7.14 -2.67
C LEU A 321 -9.65 7.91 -2.89
N HIS A 322 -9.61 8.89 -3.78
CA HIS A 322 -10.78 9.55 -4.34
C HIS A 322 -10.66 9.62 -5.85
N ALA A 323 -11.76 9.43 -6.56
CA ALA A 323 -11.75 9.46 -8.02
C ALA A 323 -11.20 10.80 -8.53
N LYS A 324 -10.30 10.76 -9.52
CA LYS A 324 -9.64 11.99 -10.00
C LYS A 324 -10.59 12.91 -10.77
N CYS A 325 -11.55 12.35 -11.50
CA CYS A 325 -12.45 13.12 -12.37
C CYS A 325 -13.76 12.36 -12.62
N CYS A 326 -14.68 12.98 -13.37
CA CYS A 326 -15.89 12.30 -13.83
C CYS A 326 -15.57 11.06 -14.67
N THR A 327 -16.54 10.17 -14.79
CA THR A 327 -16.43 9.00 -15.65
C THR A 327 -16.69 9.35 -17.12
N ALA A 328 -15.96 8.70 -18.01
CA ALA A 328 -16.20 8.68 -19.45
C ALA A 328 -16.51 7.26 -19.94
N GLU A 329 -17.30 7.14 -21.01
CA GLU A 329 -17.65 5.84 -21.58
C GLU A 329 -16.63 5.40 -22.63
N ILE A 330 -16.09 4.20 -22.49
CA ILE A 330 -15.26 3.53 -23.51
C ILE A 330 -15.86 2.15 -23.74
N ASP A 331 -16.26 1.87 -24.98
CA ASP A 331 -16.91 0.60 -25.39
C ASP A 331 -18.11 0.22 -24.52
N GLY A 332 -18.93 1.22 -24.15
CA GLY A 332 -20.14 1.02 -23.35
C GLY A 332 -19.90 0.81 -21.86
N VAL A 333 -18.65 0.94 -21.37
CA VAL A 333 -18.27 0.79 -19.95
C VAL A 333 -17.77 2.14 -19.41
N PRO A 334 -18.25 2.61 -18.23
CA PRO A 334 -17.74 3.83 -17.61
C PRO A 334 -16.36 3.61 -17.01
N TYR A 335 -15.41 4.53 -17.22
CA TYR A 335 -14.07 4.58 -16.61
C TYR A 335 -13.74 5.96 -16.07
N VAL A 336 -12.88 6.08 -15.05
CA VAL A 336 -12.37 7.38 -14.57
C VAL A 336 -11.08 7.71 -15.31
N THR A 337 -11.19 8.33 -16.48
CA THR A 337 -10.11 8.43 -17.47
C THR A 337 -10.12 9.82 -18.12
N GLU A 338 -8.95 10.38 -18.43
CA GLU A 338 -8.81 11.75 -18.93
C GLU A 338 -8.99 11.86 -20.45
N GLY A 339 -9.36 13.04 -20.94
CA GLY A 339 -9.40 13.39 -22.36
C GLY A 339 -10.74 13.16 -23.06
N TYR A 340 -11.77 12.71 -22.32
CA TYR A 340 -13.07 12.35 -22.88
C TYR A 340 -14.22 13.19 -22.31
N ASN A 341 -15.32 13.24 -23.05
CA ASN A 341 -16.56 13.86 -22.56
C ASN A 341 -17.11 13.05 -21.38
N PRO A 342 -17.53 13.71 -20.27
CA PRO A 342 -18.18 13.04 -19.16
C PRO A 342 -19.45 12.30 -19.60
N VAL A 343 -19.73 11.15 -19.01
CA VAL A 343 -21.01 10.45 -19.24
C VAL A 343 -22.14 11.28 -18.65
N ARG A 344 -23.18 11.51 -19.47
CA ARG A 344 -24.43 12.17 -19.11
C ARG A 344 -25.64 11.37 -19.58
N SER A 345 -26.84 11.73 -19.12
CA SER A 345 -28.12 11.11 -19.52
C SER A 345 -28.26 9.60 -19.27
N LYS A 346 -27.30 8.97 -18.60
CA LYS A 346 -27.34 7.56 -18.16
C LYS A 346 -27.23 7.43 -16.64
N ILE A 347 -26.71 8.44 -15.97
CA ILE A 347 -26.34 8.37 -14.56
C ILE A 347 -27.55 8.78 -13.70
N SER A 348 -27.86 7.96 -12.71
CA SER A 348 -28.86 8.21 -11.66
C SER A 348 -28.63 7.24 -10.51
N HIS A 349 -29.18 7.53 -9.33
CA HIS A 349 -29.15 6.59 -8.20
C HIS A 349 -29.69 5.20 -8.61
N ALA A 350 -30.79 5.16 -9.36
CA ALA A 350 -31.43 3.91 -9.78
C ALA A 350 -30.62 3.13 -10.82
N ASN A 351 -29.81 3.79 -11.65
CA ASN A 351 -29.02 3.13 -12.68
C ASN A 351 -27.62 2.76 -12.19
N TYR A 352 -27.49 2.26 -10.96
CA TYR A 352 -26.23 1.72 -10.44
C TYR A 352 -25.71 0.51 -11.24
N ALA A 353 -26.58 -0.16 -12.01
CA ALA A 353 -26.17 -1.24 -12.92
C ALA A 353 -25.17 -0.79 -13.99
N TYR A 354 -25.20 0.49 -14.39
CA TYR A 354 -24.26 1.04 -15.36
C TYR A 354 -22.83 1.14 -14.77
N ALA A 355 -22.66 1.56 -13.52
CA ALA A 355 -21.38 1.48 -12.80
C ALA A 355 -20.88 0.04 -12.66
N ARG A 356 -21.80 -0.91 -12.39
CA ARG A 356 -21.47 -2.33 -12.20
C ARG A 356 -20.95 -3.05 -13.45
N LYS A 357 -20.93 -2.40 -14.61
CA LYS A 357 -20.23 -2.91 -15.80
C LYS A 357 -18.72 -3.10 -15.56
N GLN A 358 -18.15 -2.43 -14.55
CA GLN A 358 -16.77 -2.69 -14.09
C GLN A 358 -16.65 -3.82 -13.05
N GLY A 359 -17.74 -4.19 -12.38
CA GLY A 359 -17.75 -5.20 -11.32
C GLY A 359 -18.84 -4.92 -10.28
N ALA A 360 -19.22 -5.95 -9.50
CA ALA A 360 -20.36 -5.87 -8.57
C ALA A 360 -20.19 -4.83 -7.45
N ALA A 361 -18.94 -4.54 -7.06
CA ALA A 361 -18.60 -3.60 -6.00
C ALA A 361 -18.56 -2.12 -6.46
N TYR A 362 -18.63 -1.84 -7.76
CA TYR A 362 -18.55 -0.48 -8.27
C TYR A 362 -19.86 0.30 -8.07
N GLY A 363 -19.72 1.58 -7.72
CA GLY A 363 -20.80 2.56 -7.56
C GLY A 363 -20.35 3.96 -7.99
N TYR A 364 -21.28 4.91 -7.94
CA TYR A 364 -20.97 6.33 -8.20
C TYR A 364 -20.30 7.01 -7.00
N GLU A 365 -20.10 8.33 -7.06
CA GLU A 365 -19.58 9.15 -5.96
C GLU A 365 -20.38 8.86 -4.69
N VAL A 366 -19.71 8.78 -3.55
CA VAL A 366 -20.38 8.53 -2.27
C VAL A 366 -20.21 9.72 -1.33
N ASP A 367 -21.05 9.81 -0.31
CA ASP A 367 -20.99 10.92 0.66
C ASP A 367 -19.60 11.11 1.29
N ALA A 368 -18.83 10.03 1.50
CA ALA A 368 -17.45 10.13 2.00
C ALA A 368 -16.54 10.92 1.04
N ASP A 369 -16.68 10.75 -0.28
CA ASP A 369 -15.95 11.56 -1.27
C ASP A 369 -16.32 13.05 -1.17
N ALA A 370 -17.60 13.34 -0.90
CA ALA A 370 -18.08 14.70 -0.75
C ALA A 370 -17.53 15.34 0.55
N VAL A 371 -17.56 14.59 1.66
CA VAL A 371 -17.00 15.00 2.95
C VAL A 371 -15.50 15.27 2.87
N TRP A 372 -14.75 14.45 2.13
CA TRP A 372 -13.32 14.70 1.94
C TRP A 372 -13.05 16.00 1.20
N VAL A 373 -13.81 16.31 0.14
CA VAL A 373 -13.63 17.58 -0.58
C VAL A 373 -14.02 18.79 0.28
N GLU A 374 -15.06 18.69 1.10
CA GLU A 374 -15.39 19.75 2.06
C GLU A 374 -14.32 19.89 3.15
N SER A 375 -13.79 18.77 3.65
CA SER A 375 -12.68 18.76 4.61
C SER A 375 -11.43 19.44 4.03
N LEU A 376 -11.07 19.12 2.78
CA LEU A 376 -9.97 19.79 2.08
C LEU A 376 -10.21 21.29 1.91
N THR A 377 -11.45 21.71 1.67
CA THR A 377 -11.81 23.13 1.54
C THR A 377 -11.52 23.87 2.85
N MET A 378 -11.93 23.31 3.99
CA MET A 378 -11.62 23.87 5.31
C MET A 378 -10.13 23.83 5.65
N ILE A 379 -9.45 22.70 5.41
CA ILE A 379 -8.04 22.47 5.77
C ILE A 379 -7.11 23.37 4.93
N LYS A 380 -7.32 23.44 3.60
CA LYS A 380 -6.44 24.17 2.69
C LYS A 380 -6.72 25.66 2.67
N TYR A 381 -7.98 26.05 2.61
CA TYR A 381 -8.38 27.45 2.40
C TYR A 381 -8.92 28.15 3.64
N GLY A 382 -9.12 27.45 4.77
CA GLY A 382 -9.64 28.06 5.99
C GLY A 382 -11.04 28.64 5.80
N THR A 383 -11.88 28.00 4.98
CA THR A 383 -13.26 28.40 4.71
C THR A 383 -14.14 27.20 4.41
N ARG A 384 -15.45 27.37 4.55
CA ARG A 384 -16.48 26.44 4.03
C ARG A 384 -16.95 26.80 2.62
N SER A 385 -16.55 27.97 2.10
CA SER A 385 -16.96 28.45 0.77
C SER A 385 -15.82 28.33 -0.23
N LEU A 386 -15.78 27.22 -0.98
CA LEU A 386 -14.76 27.03 -2.01
C LEU A 386 -14.84 28.12 -3.10
N GLN A 387 -16.04 28.57 -3.44
CA GLN A 387 -16.26 29.61 -4.47
C GLN A 387 -15.57 30.95 -4.16
N LYS A 388 -15.16 31.19 -2.90
CA LYS A 388 -14.31 32.33 -2.52
C LYS A 388 -12.96 32.31 -3.25
N TYR A 389 -12.43 31.12 -3.54
CA TYR A 389 -11.13 30.91 -4.18
C TYR A 389 -11.23 30.28 -5.56
N MET A 390 -12.15 29.32 -5.75
CA MET A 390 -12.35 28.59 -6.99
C MET A 390 -13.85 28.43 -7.25
N LYS A 391 -14.37 29.19 -8.21
CA LYS A 391 -15.80 29.28 -8.50
C LYS A 391 -16.37 28.05 -9.20
N GLY A 392 -15.52 27.26 -9.86
CA GLY A 392 -15.92 26.12 -10.70
C GLY A 392 -16.78 26.54 -11.90
N ALA A 393 -17.18 25.59 -12.75
CA ALA A 393 -18.04 25.87 -13.88
C ALA A 393 -19.49 25.95 -13.41
N SER A 394 -19.83 27.02 -12.68
CA SER A 394 -21.12 27.26 -12.04
C SER A 394 -21.95 28.35 -12.74
N ALA A 395 -21.34 29.15 -13.61
CA ALA A 395 -21.94 30.28 -14.31
C ALA A 395 -21.61 30.30 -15.82
N TYR A 396 -21.50 29.11 -16.44
CA TYR A 396 -21.17 28.93 -17.85
C TYR A 396 -22.35 28.46 -18.69
N TYR A 397 -23.48 29.16 -18.61
CA TYR A 397 -24.77 28.78 -19.22
C TYR A 397 -25.09 29.52 -20.53
N LEU A 398 -24.08 29.76 -21.37
CA LEU A 398 -24.20 30.53 -22.60
C LEU A 398 -24.83 29.72 -23.75
N GLN A 399 -25.72 30.36 -24.53
CA GLN A 399 -26.24 29.86 -25.81
C GLN A 399 -26.24 31.00 -26.82
N TYR A 400 -25.51 30.84 -27.92
CA TYR A 400 -25.33 31.86 -28.95
C TYR A 400 -25.79 31.39 -30.31
N LYS A 401 -26.24 32.32 -31.15
CA LYS A 401 -26.66 32.02 -32.52
C LYS A 401 -25.48 32.17 -33.49
N VAL A 402 -25.38 31.23 -34.42
CA VAL A 402 -24.48 31.31 -35.56
C VAL A 402 -24.87 32.51 -36.42
N THR A 403 -23.90 33.40 -36.69
CA THR A 403 -24.10 34.67 -37.41
C THR A 403 -23.80 34.57 -38.90
N ALA A 404 -22.95 33.62 -39.31
CA ALA A 404 -22.62 33.36 -40.71
C ALA A 404 -22.48 31.86 -40.96
N ALA A 405 -22.87 31.41 -42.16
CA ALA A 405 -22.68 30.03 -42.55
C ALA A 405 -21.19 29.68 -42.69
N SER A 406 -20.81 28.46 -42.30
CA SER A 406 -19.45 27.95 -42.44
C SER A 406 -19.43 26.45 -42.69
N THR A 407 -18.30 25.98 -43.23
CA THR A 407 -17.93 24.57 -43.35
C THR A 407 -16.59 24.31 -42.65
N GLY A 408 -16.25 23.03 -42.46
CA GLY A 408 -15.05 22.61 -41.74
C GLY A 408 -15.33 22.42 -40.25
N ASN A 409 -14.32 22.45 -39.40
CA ASN A 409 -14.45 22.21 -37.96
C ASN A 409 -14.68 23.50 -37.16
N LYS A 410 -15.48 24.44 -37.67
CA LYS A 410 -15.68 25.76 -37.05
C LYS A 410 -17.09 26.27 -37.16
N VAL A 411 -17.45 27.15 -36.23
CA VAL A 411 -18.69 27.94 -36.23
C VAL A 411 -18.36 29.42 -36.21
N ILE A 412 -19.19 30.26 -36.83
CA ILE A 412 -19.01 31.72 -36.84
C ILE A 412 -20.03 32.36 -35.91
N LEU A 413 -19.53 33.10 -34.92
CA LEU A 413 -20.32 33.82 -33.93
C LEU A 413 -20.00 35.31 -33.98
N ALA A 414 -20.90 36.14 -33.43
CA ALA A 414 -20.59 37.53 -33.14
C ALA A 414 -19.35 37.62 -32.24
N LYS A 415 -18.51 38.63 -32.44
CA LYS A 415 -17.25 38.80 -31.69
C LYS A 415 -17.49 38.93 -30.18
N ALA A 416 -18.55 39.63 -29.79
CA ALA A 416 -18.96 39.77 -28.39
C ALA A 416 -19.35 38.42 -27.75
N ASP A 417 -20.06 37.57 -28.49
CA ASP A 417 -20.48 36.25 -28.03
C ASP A 417 -19.27 35.30 -27.94
N ALA A 418 -18.44 35.27 -28.97
CA ALA A 418 -17.23 34.44 -29.02
C ALA A 418 -16.24 34.79 -27.89
N ALA A 419 -16.11 36.09 -27.55
CA ALA A 419 -15.24 36.55 -26.46
C ALA A 419 -15.64 36.02 -25.07
N ASN A 420 -16.87 35.54 -24.91
CA ASN A 420 -17.34 34.96 -23.67
C ASN A 420 -17.01 33.47 -23.51
N LEU A 421 -16.56 32.80 -24.57
CA LEU A 421 -16.20 31.39 -24.57
C LEU A 421 -14.74 31.18 -24.14
N VAL A 422 -14.48 30.04 -23.50
CA VAL A 422 -13.16 29.68 -22.96
C VAL A 422 -12.52 28.59 -23.83
N ILE A 423 -11.30 28.83 -24.32
CA ILE A 423 -10.52 27.82 -25.06
C ILE A 423 -10.23 26.63 -24.12
N GLY A 424 -10.41 25.41 -24.61
CA GLY A 424 -10.33 24.17 -23.83
C GLY A 424 -11.64 23.73 -23.19
N SER A 425 -12.65 24.60 -23.13
CA SER A 425 -14.02 24.21 -22.73
C SER A 425 -14.79 23.58 -23.90
N CYS A 426 -15.94 22.96 -23.63
CA CYS A 426 -16.74 22.29 -24.65
C CYS A 426 -18.04 23.04 -24.99
N VAL A 427 -18.46 22.90 -26.24
CA VAL A 427 -19.74 23.38 -26.76
C VAL A 427 -20.42 22.30 -27.60
N SER A 428 -21.75 22.34 -27.64
CA SER A 428 -22.55 21.62 -28.63
C SER A 428 -23.07 22.57 -29.69
N VAL A 429 -23.24 22.06 -30.90
CA VAL A 429 -23.81 22.79 -32.04
C VAL A 429 -25.09 22.09 -32.47
N GLY A 430 -26.16 22.86 -32.60
CA GLY A 430 -27.50 22.33 -32.86
C GLY A 430 -28.29 23.14 -33.86
N ASP A 431 -29.14 22.46 -34.62
CA ASP A 431 -30.13 23.06 -35.51
C ASP A 431 -31.54 23.01 -34.90
N ALA A 432 -31.94 24.11 -34.26
CA ALA A 432 -33.27 24.27 -33.67
C ALA A 432 -34.30 24.88 -34.64
N THR A 433 -34.10 24.78 -35.95
CA THR A 433 -35.05 25.31 -36.94
C THR A 433 -36.46 24.77 -36.68
N GLY A 434 -37.43 25.68 -36.51
CA GLY A 434 -38.83 25.33 -36.25
C GLY A 434 -39.11 24.79 -34.84
N LYS A 435 -38.18 24.96 -33.89
CA LYS A 435 -38.36 24.57 -32.47
C LYS A 435 -38.50 25.81 -31.58
N THR A 436 -39.26 25.64 -30.48
CA THR A 436 -39.52 26.68 -29.47
C THR A 436 -38.87 26.39 -28.13
N ASP A 437 -38.43 25.16 -27.90
CA ASP A 437 -37.64 24.76 -26.74
C ASP A 437 -36.16 24.75 -27.17
N TYR A 438 -35.29 25.28 -26.31
CA TYR A 438 -33.86 25.38 -26.53
C TYR A 438 -33.07 24.78 -25.35
N ASP A 439 -33.69 23.86 -24.59
CA ASP A 439 -32.96 23.10 -23.58
C ASP A 439 -31.85 22.26 -24.24
N ARG A 440 -30.65 22.32 -23.65
CA ARG A 440 -29.44 21.67 -24.17
C ARG A 440 -29.53 20.15 -24.23
N GLY A 441 -30.43 19.54 -23.47
CA GLY A 441 -30.67 18.10 -23.47
C GLY A 441 -31.45 17.61 -24.68
N ASN A 442 -32.05 18.53 -25.44
CA ASN A 442 -32.77 18.16 -26.66
C ASN A 442 -31.80 17.73 -27.77
N ALA A 443 -32.11 16.62 -28.44
CA ALA A 443 -31.25 16.03 -29.46
C ALA A 443 -30.86 17.00 -30.60
N TYR A 444 -31.78 17.89 -30.98
CA TYR A 444 -31.55 18.89 -32.03
C TYR A 444 -30.63 20.04 -31.59
N MET A 445 -30.34 20.19 -30.30
CA MET A 445 -29.40 21.19 -29.77
C MET A 445 -27.93 20.74 -29.85
N HIS A 446 -27.69 19.48 -30.22
CA HIS A 446 -26.36 18.89 -30.31
C HIS A 446 -26.24 17.87 -31.46
N ASN A 447 -27.06 18.01 -32.50
CA ASN A 447 -27.08 17.10 -33.65
C ASN A 447 -26.00 17.40 -34.70
N ILE A 448 -25.38 18.59 -34.66
CA ILE A 448 -24.29 18.96 -35.59
C ILE A 448 -22.93 18.63 -34.98
N ALA A 449 -22.74 18.98 -33.70
CA ALA A 449 -21.60 18.56 -32.90
C ALA A 449 -22.03 18.43 -31.44
N ASP A 450 -21.56 17.40 -30.76
CA ASP A 450 -21.90 17.15 -29.35
C ASP A 450 -20.66 17.29 -28.47
N SER A 451 -20.68 18.31 -27.61
CA SER A 451 -19.65 18.54 -26.58
C SER A 451 -18.23 18.53 -27.19
N ALA A 452 -18.06 19.25 -28.30
CA ALA A 452 -16.78 19.46 -28.96
C ALA A 452 -16.00 20.54 -28.21
N MET A 453 -14.72 20.27 -27.94
CA MET A 453 -13.80 21.19 -27.28
C MET A 453 -13.40 22.33 -28.22
N ILE A 454 -13.39 23.55 -27.67
CA ILE A 454 -12.90 24.75 -28.36
C ILE A 454 -11.37 24.70 -28.39
N THR A 455 -10.80 24.69 -29.60
CA THR A 455 -9.34 24.63 -29.81
C THR A 455 -8.73 25.99 -30.09
N ALA A 456 -9.47 26.89 -30.73
CA ALA A 456 -9.04 28.25 -31.02
C ALA A 456 -10.25 29.17 -31.27
N ILE A 457 -10.04 30.47 -31.06
CA ILE A 457 -10.99 31.53 -31.44
C ILE A 457 -10.19 32.58 -32.22
N THR A 458 -10.59 32.86 -33.47
CA THR A 458 -9.89 33.83 -34.32
C THR A 458 -10.85 34.84 -34.94
N SER A 459 -10.43 36.10 -35.06
CA SER A 459 -11.22 37.12 -35.78
C SER A 459 -11.36 36.72 -37.25
N VAL A 460 -12.55 36.91 -37.81
CA VAL A 460 -12.82 36.71 -39.24
C VAL A 460 -12.95 38.05 -39.93
N ASP A 461 -13.72 38.95 -39.33
CA ASP A 461 -13.95 40.32 -39.76
C ASP A 461 -14.16 41.21 -38.52
N ASP A 462 -14.65 42.44 -38.71
CA ASP A 462 -14.89 43.40 -37.63
C ASP A 462 -16.00 42.98 -36.66
N ASN A 463 -16.95 42.15 -37.12
CA ASN A 463 -18.16 41.78 -36.37
C ASN A 463 -18.14 40.32 -35.89
N ASN A 464 -17.37 39.44 -36.53
CA ASN A 464 -17.45 38.00 -36.36
C ASN A 464 -16.10 37.36 -35.97
N SER A 465 -16.20 36.26 -35.24
CA SER A 465 -15.08 35.38 -34.92
C SER A 465 -15.42 33.93 -35.23
N ALA A 466 -14.43 33.18 -35.71
CA ALA A 466 -14.51 31.74 -35.89
C ALA A 466 -14.11 31.05 -34.58
N VAL A 467 -14.95 30.14 -34.12
CA VAL A 467 -14.67 29.24 -33.00
C VAL A 467 -14.37 27.86 -33.58
N TYR A 468 -13.14 27.41 -33.44
CA TYR A 468 -12.66 26.12 -33.94
C TYR A 468 -12.91 25.03 -32.91
N LEU A 469 -13.40 23.89 -33.38
CA LEU A 469 -13.84 22.76 -32.58
C LEU A 469 -13.00 21.53 -32.93
N ASP A 470 -12.80 20.64 -31.96
CA ASP A 470 -12.12 19.36 -32.16
C ASP A 470 -13.05 18.26 -32.66
N CYS A 471 -13.84 18.58 -33.68
CA CYS A 471 -14.73 17.65 -34.33
C CYS A 471 -14.32 17.43 -35.80
N GLY A 472 -14.97 16.47 -36.45
CA GLY A 472 -14.92 16.36 -37.91
C GLY A 472 -15.49 17.61 -38.60
N SER A 473 -15.47 17.61 -39.94
CA SER A 473 -16.08 18.69 -40.71
C SER A 473 -17.59 18.76 -40.44
N ILE A 474 -18.08 19.94 -40.10
CA ILE A 474 -19.48 20.26 -39.89
C ILE A 474 -19.91 21.36 -40.87
N THR A 475 -21.21 21.45 -41.13
CA THR A 475 -21.82 22.54 -41.89
C THR A 475 -22.75 23.30 -40.96
N THR A 476 -22.56 24.62 -40.86
CA THR A 476 -23.44 25.48 -40.07
C THR A 476 -24.13 26.53 -40.93
N LYS A 477 -25.33 26.93 -40.50
CA LYS A 477 -26.12 28.00 -41.11
C LYS A 477 -26.51 29.03 -40.06
N VAL A 478 -26.85 30.23 -40.53
CA VAL A 478 -27.33 31.32 -39.67
C VAL A 478 -28.53 30.85 -38.85
N GLY A 479 -28.53 31.17 -37.55
CA GLY A 479 -29.60 30.83 -36.62
C GLY A 479 -29.50 29.46 -35.95
N MET A 480 -28.52 28.63 -36.31
CA MET A 480 -28.11 27.47 -35.47
C MET A 480 -27.59 27.95 -34.11
N TYR A 481 -27.59 27.06 -33.12
CA TYR A 481 -27.15 27.38 -31.76
C TYR A 481 -25.81 26.76 -31.43
N VAL A 482 -25.00 27.50 -30.67
CA VAL A 482 -23.79 27.04 -29.99
C VAL A 482 -24.04 27.16 -28.50
N SER A 483 -24.02 26.03 -27.79
CA SER A 483 -24.33 25.96 -26.36
C SER A 483 -23.14 25.45 -25.59
N THR A 484 -22.76 26.14 -24.51
CA THR A 484 -21.73 25.64 -23.59
C THR A 484 -22.16 24.33 -22.94
N MET A 485 -21.20 23.42 -22.77
CA MET A 485 -21.36 22.08 -22.18
C MET A 485 -20.27 21.83 -21.14
N HIS A 486 -20.38 20.70 -20.44
CA HIS A 486 -19.41 20.27 -19.43
C HIS A 486 -17.99 20.24 -19.97
N TRP A 487 -17.03 20.54 -19.10
CA TRP A 487 -15.62 20.34 -19.38
C TRP A 487 -15.30 18.84 -19.52
N ARG A 488 -14.28 18.52 -20.33
CA ARG A 488 -13.78 17.16 -20.42
C ARG A 488 -13.10 16.71 -19.15
N THR A 489 -13.15 15.41 -18.92
CA THR A 489 -12.33 14.73 -17.90
C THR A 489 -10.85 15.06 -18.10
N GLY A 490 -10.13 15.39 -17.03
CA GLY A 490 -8.71 15.75 -17.07
C GLY A 490 -8.40 17.15 -17.60
N SER A 491 -9.40 18.03 -17.74
CA SER A 491 -9.18 19.41 -18.22
C SER A 491 -8.28 20.22 -17.28
N THR A 492 -8.18 19.85 -16.00
CA THR A 492 -7.31 20.49 -15.01
C THR A 492 -5.91 19.87 -14.91
N SER A 493 -5.59 18.82 -15.68
CA SER A 493 -4.28 18.15 -15.62
C SER A 493 -3.11 19.06 -16.03
N LYS A 494 -3.39 20.16 -16.76
CA LYS A 494 -2.40 21.19 -17.11
C LYS A 494 -2.26 22.32 -16.08
N VAL A 495 -3.15 22.38 -15.09
CA VAL A 495 -3.07 23.37 -14.01
C VAL A 495 -1.82 23.07 -13.19
N LEU A 496 -0.97 24.08 -13.01
CA LEU A 496 0.39 23.86 -12.54
C LEU A 496 0.47 23.34 -11.09
N GLY A 497 -0.36 23.86 -10.18
CA GLY A 497 -0.46 23.39 -8.79
C GLY A 497 -1.50 22.27 -8.59
N TYR A 498 -1.63 21.81 -7.35
CA TYR A 498 -2.58 20.75 -6.97
C TYR A 498 -4.04 21.24 -6.96
N ASP A 499 -4.22 22.54 -6.81
CA ASP A 499 -5.52 23.22 -6.78
C ASP A 499 -5.56 24.28 -7.88
N GLY A 500 -6.75 24.52 -8.45
CA GLY A 500 -6.96 25.61 -9.39
C GLY A 500 -7.87 25.28 -10.55
N SER A 501 -7.89 26.18 -11.53
CA SER A 501 -8.76 26.13 -12.70
C SER A 501 -7.95 26.46 -13.97
N PRO A 502 -8.27 25.91 -15.15
CA PRO A 502 -7.44 26.06 -16.35
C PRO A 502 -7.08 27.51 -16.72
N VAL A 503 -8.06 28.41 -16.77
CA VAL A 503 -7.87 29.80 -17.20
C VAL A 503 -8.11 30.80 -16.08
N SER A 504 -9.26 30.74 -15.41
CA SER A 504 -9.62 31.67 -14.34
C SER A 504 -10.27 30.92 -13.18
N ASN A 505 -9.89 31.30 -11.96
CA ASN A 505 -10.46 30.73 -10.74
C ASN A 505 -11.78 31.39 -10.31
N THR A 506 -12.13 32.56 -10.85
CA THR A 506 -13.20 33.40 -10.27
C THR A 506 -14.36 33.71 -11.21
N ASP A 507 -14.24 33.41 -12.50
CA ASP A 507 -15.25 33.80 -13.50
C ASP A 507 -16.49 32.90 -13.53
N GLY A 508 -16.40 31.70 -12.96
CA GLY A 508 -17.49 30.72 -12.94
C GLY A 508 -17.61 29.94 -14.25
N LYS A 509 -16.64 30.06 -15.16
CA LYS A 509 -16.64 29.42 -16.48
C LYS A 509 -15.80 28.15 -16.54
N ASN A 510 -14.86 28.03 -15.62
CA ASN A 510 -13.81 27.00 -15.63
C ASN A 510 -14.13 25.89 -14.62
N ILE A 511 -13.96 24.64 -15.02
CA ILE A 511 -13.81 23.52 -14.07
C ILE A 511 -12.65 23.81 -13.11
N CYS A 512 -12.73 23.31 -11.87
CA CYS A 512 -11.66 23.43 -10.90
C CYS A 512 -11.23 22.05 -10.34
N LYS A 513 -10.07 22.03 -9.70
CA LYS A 513 -9.60 20.90 -8.89
C LYS A 513 -9.19 21.36 -7.50
N ILE A 514 -9.33 20.47 -6.53
CA ILE A 514 -8.78 20.60 -5.19
C ILE A 514 -8.06 19.31 -4.81
N ASN A 515 -6.81 19.42 -4.43
CA ASN A 515 -5.90 18.32 -4.16
C ASN A 515 -5.86 17.29 -5.31
N GLU A 516 -5.77 17.73 -6.56
CA GLU A 516 -5.84 16.92 -7.79
C GLU A 516 -7.21 16.31 -8.15
N ILE A 517 -8.24 16.47 -7.32
CA ILE A 517 -9.61 15.98 -7.56
C ILE A 517 -10.40 17.01 -8.37
N GLU A 518 -10.82 16.66 -9.59
CA GLU A 518 -11.67 17.51 -10.43
C GLU A 518 -13.10 17.56 -9.93
N ILE A 519 -13.62 18.78 -9.80
CA ILE A 519 -14.97 19.05 -9.31
C ILE A 519 -15.61 20.18 -10.11
N MET A 520 -16.94 20.29 -10.05
CA MET A 520 -17.70 21.37 -10.68
C MET A 520 -17.40 21.51 -12.19
N SER A 521 -17.46 20.39 -12.91
CA SER A 521 -17.19 20.31 -14.36
C SER A 521 -18.27 20.95 -15.24
N GLY A 522 -19.33 21.50 -14.64
CA GLY A 522 -20.48 22.09 -15.32
C GLY A 522 -21.74 21.24 -15.24
N GLY A 523 -21.70 20.12 -14.52
CA GLY A 523 -22.81 19.20 -14.28
C GLY A 523 -22.79 18.72 -12.84
N TYR A 524 -23.95 18.31 -12.32
CA TYR A 524 -24.04 17.72 -11.00
C TYR A 524 -23.36 16.35 -10.96
N SER A 525 -22.77 16.01 -9.83
CA SER A 525 -22.33 14.64 -9.58
C SER A 525 -23.39 13.87 -8.80
N VAL A 526 -23.81 12.72 -9.32
CA VAL A 526 -24.81 11.87 -8.64
C VAL A 526 -24.16 11.16 -7.44
N CYS A 527 -24.64 11.43 -6.22
CA CYS A 527 -24.30 10.63 -5.05
C CYS A 527 -25.02 9.28 -5.13
N GLY A 528 -24.24 8.20 -5.28
CA GLY A 528 -24.76 6.87 -5.55
C GLY A 528 -25.17 6.07 -4.33
N ASN A 529 -24.73 6.46 -3.12
CA ASN A 529 -24.98 5.68 -1.90
C ASN A 529 -26.00 6.29 -0.95
N ALA A 530 -26.51 7.49 -1.24
CA ALA A 530 -27.41 8.22 -0.37
C ALA A 530 -28.68 8.73 -1.08
N VAL A 531 -29.76 8.80 -0.32
CA VAL A 531 -31.07 9.27 -0.77
C VAL A 531 -31.74 10.11 0.30
N ASN A 532 -32.47 11.13 -0.12
CA ASN A 532 -33.37 11.88 0.75
C ASN A 532 -34.77 11.29 0.65
N ILE A 533 -35.37 10.96 1.78
CA ILE A 533 -36.80 10.62 1.86
C ILE A 533 -37.52 11.79 2.54
N MET A 534 -38.39 12.44 1.78
CA MET A 534 -39.28 13.47 2.29
C MET A 534 -40.59 12.84 2.74
N SER A 535 -41.13 13.28 3.86
CA SER A 535 -42.42 12.82 4.40
C SER A 535 -43.21 14.01 4.94
N THR A 536 -44.47 14.13 4.53
CA THR A 536 -45.39 15.18 5.03
C THR A 536 -46.38 14.57 6.01
N SER A 537 -46.30 14.98 7.27
CA SER A 537 -47.18 14.52 8.35
C SER A 537 -48.64 14.93 8.13
N ALA A 538 -49.57 14.30 8.86
CA ALA A 538 -50.99 14.67 8.86
C ALA A 538 -51.24 16.14 9.25
N ALA A 539 -50.34 16.73 10.04
CA ALA A 539 -50.37 18.15 10.44
C ALA A 539 -49.79 19.10 9.36
N GLY A 540 -49.33 18.58 8.21
CA GLY A 540 -48.78 19.36 7.11
C GLY A 540 -47.30 19.70 7.22
N ALA A 541 -46.62 19.30 8.30
CA ALA A 541 -45.17 19.50 8.43
C ALA A 541 -44.40 18.47 7.61
N THR A 542 -43.45 18.94 6.79
CA THR A 542 -42.58 18.08 5.96
C THR A 542 -41.18 17.98 6.55
N THR A 543 -40.71 16.75 6.73
CA THR A 543 -39.34 16.43 7.16
C THR A 543 -38.62 15.70 6.05
N VAL A 544 -37.32 16.00 5.88
CA VAL A 544 -36.42 15.27 5.00
C VAL A 544 -35.47 14.45 5.86
N THR A 545 -35.31 13.16 5.55
CA THR A 545 -34.35 12.28 6.22
C THR A 545 -33.40 11.70 5.18
N THR A 546 -32.10 11.86 5.40
CA THR A 546 -31.06 11.28 4.53
C THR A 546 -30.73 9.87 5.00
N TYR A 547 -30.83 8.93 4.07
CA TYR A 547 -30.46 7.52 4.25
C TYR A 547 -29.25 7.22 3.39
N TYR A 548 -28.27 6.49 3.91
CA TYR A 548 -27.07 6.10 3.17
C TYR A 548 -26.63 4.66 3.46
N THR A 549 -25.87 4.06 2.55
CA THR A 549 -25.24 2.75 2.73
C THR A 549 -23.74 2.84 2.44
N ASP A 550 -22.94 2.09 3.20
CA ASP A 550 -21.50 1.98 2.93
C ASP A 550 -21.19 0.84 1.95
N ASN A 551 -22.20 0.18 1.39
CA ASN A 551 -22.00 -0.97 0.52
C ASN A 551 -22.86 -0.85 -0.73
N ALA A 552 -22.21 -0.54 -1.86
CA ALA A 552 -22.84 -0.39 -3.17
C ALA A 552 -23.54 -1.67 -3.68
N LYS A 553 -23.24 -2.84 -3.09
CA LYS A 553 -23.96 -4.09 -3.39
C LYS A 553 -25.41 -4.06 -2.87
N ASN A 554 -25.68 -3.25 -1.85
CA ASN A 554 -27.01 -3.09 -1.24
C ASN A 554 -27.86 -2.00 -1.92
N LEU A 555 -27.35 -1.34 -2.97
CA LEU A 555 -28.09 -0.27 -3.64
C LEU A 555 -29.44 -0.75 -4.14
N THR A 556 -30.47 0.06 -3.87
CA THR A 556 -31.84 -0.22 -4.26
C THR A 556 -32.65 1.08 -4.38
N THR A 557 -33.80 0.99 -5.05
CA THR A 557 -34.80 2.06 -5.19
C THR A 557 -36.07 1.78 -4.39
N ASP A 558 -36.16 0.61 -3.74
CA ASP A 558 -37.29 0.23 -2.90
C ASP A 558 -37.20 0.96 -1.54
N LEU A 559 -38.13 1.87 -1.28
CA LEU A 559 -38.15 2.69 -0.07
C LEU A 559 -38.21 1.85 1.22
N THR A 560 -38.89 0.70 1.19
CA THR A 560 -38.97 -0.18 2.36
C THR A 560 -37.62 -0.82 2.64
N LYS A 561 -36.91 -1.25 1.58
CA LYS A 561 -35.56 -1.80 1.73
C LYS A 561 -34.57 -0.74 2.18
N ILE A 562 -34.62 0.46 1.61
CA ILE A 562 -33.79 1.61 2.01
C ILE A 562 -33.95 1.85 3.52
N LYS A 563 -35.19 2.08 3.98
CA LYS A 563 -35.45 2.38 5.41
C LYS A 563 -35.03 1.27 6.37
N ARG A 564 -34.97 0.02 5.91
CA ARG A 564 -34.57 -1.13 6.72
C ARG A 564 -33.05 -1.39 6.71
N GLN A 565 -32.39 -1.13 5.59
CA GLN A 565 -31.00 -1.57 5.35
C GLN A 565 -29.99 -0.42 5.41
N TYR A 566 -30.42 0.81 5.10
CA TYR A 566 -29.55 1.98 5.09
C TYR A 566 -29.52 2.60 6.49
N LYS A 567 -28.43 3.31 6.78
CA LYS A 567 -28.25 4.11 7.98
C LYS A 567 -28.90 5.47 7.79
N VAL A 568 -29.29 6.10 8.89
CA VAL A 568 -29.79 7.48 8.89
C VAL A 568 -28.62 8.41 9.17
N ALA A 569 -28.34 9.33 8.25
CA ALA A 569 -27.33 10.38 8.43
C ALA A 569 -27.89 11.56 9.24
N GLY A 570 -29.16 11.90 9.03
CA GLY A 570 -29.84 12.96 9.79
C GLY A 570 -31.19 13.36 9.18
N SER A 571 -31.90 14.24 9.89
CA SER A 571 -33.18 14.78 9.47
C SER A 571 -33.20 16.31 9.58
N PHE A 572 -33.83 16.97 8.61
CA PHE A 572 -33.84 18.43 8.49
C PHE A 572 -35.14 18.93 7.80
N PRO A 573 -35.49 20.22 7.93
CA PRO A 573 -36.69 20.77 7.29
C PRO A 573 -36.61 20.71 5.76
N ALA A 574 -37.76 20.68 5.07
CA ALA A 574 -37.77 20.84 3.62
C ALA A 574 -37.45 22.30 3.20
N THR A 575 -36.92 22.47 2.00
CA THR A 575 -36.67 23.78 1.39
C THR A 575 -37.90 24.36 0.68
N ASN A 576 -38.98 23.59 0.53
CA ASN A 576 -40.24 24.01 -0.08
C ASN A 576 -40.08 24.54 -1.52
N ASN A 577 -39.44 23.75 -2.38
CA ASN A 577 -39.27 24.06 -3.82
C ASN A 577 -38.53 25.39 -4.10
N THR A 578 -37.55 25.74 -3.28
CA THR A 578 -36.66 26.88 -3.54
C THR A 578 -35.23 26.58 -3.09
N TRP A 579 -34.26 27.28 -3.67
CA TRP A 579 -32.87 27.21 -3.23
C TRP A 579 -32.72 27.97 -1.91
N LEU A 580 -32.21 27.29 -0.88
CA LEU A 580 -31.87 27.91 0.40
C LEU A 580 -30.39 27.71 0.71
N TYR A 581 -29.73 28.76 1.15
CA TYR A 581 -28.36 28.67 1.64
C TYR A 581 -28.31 27.97 3.00
N ILE A 582 -27.34 27.08 3.15
CA ILE A 582 -27.12 26.29 4.37
C ILE A 582 -26.58 27.21 5.48
N LYS A 583 -27.22 27.15 6.66
CA LYS A 583 -26.81 27.91 7.84
C LYS A 583 -25.96 27.06 8.79
N ASP A 584 -26.37 25.81 9.00
CA ASP A 584 -25.71 24.87 9.91
C ASP A 584 -25.79 23.45 9.32
N MET A 585 -24.80 22.62 9.60
CA MET A 585 -24.58 21.33 8.95
C MET A 585 -23.81 20.38 9.86
N ILE A 586 -24.05 19.09 9.71
CA ILE A 586 -23.21 18.02 10.24
C ILE A 586 -22.20 17.66 9.16
N VAL A 587 -20.92 17.59 9.52
CA VAL A 587 -19.87 16.99 8.71
C VAL A 587 -19.21 15.92 9.57
N ASP A 588 -19.35 14.66 9.18
CA ASP A 588 -18.80 13.52 9.92
C ASP A 588 -17.87 12.69 9.01
N PRO A 589 -16.55 12.94 9.05
CA PRO A 589 -15.57 12.18 8.28
C PRO A 589 -15.37 10.73 8.73
N VAL A 590 -15.79 10.37 9.95
CA VAL A 590 -15.67 8.99 10.46
C VAL A 590 -16.81 8.13 9.92
N SER A 591 -18.03 8.67 9.90
CA SER A 591 -19.18 8.00 9.31
C SER A 591 -19.29 8.18 7.80
N GLY A 592 -18.63 9.21 7.26
CA GLY A 592 -18.57 9.51 5.82
C GLY A 592 -19.82 10.17 5.28
N TYR A 593 -20.47 11.06 6.04
CA TYR A 593 -21.63 11.81 5.56
C TYR A 593 -21.63 13.27 5.99
N MET A 594 -22.41 14.06 5.27
CA MET A 594 -22.71 15.44 5.65
C MET A 594 -24.16 15.80 5.33
N VAL A 595 -24.84 16.45 6.27
CA VAL A 595 -26.27 16.76 6.17
C VAL A 595 -26.58 18.13 6.79
N PRO A 596 -27.41 18.97 6.15
CA PRO A 596 -27.79 20.25 6.73
C PRO A 596 -28.60 20.04 8.01
N LYS A 597 -28.44 20.96 8.97
CA LYS A 597 -29.28 21.07 10.18
C LYS A 597 -30.33 22.15 10.02
N SER A 598 -29.94 23.29 9.42
CA SER A 598 -30.83 24.43 9.22
C SER A 598 -30.42 25.27 8.02
N PHE A 599 -31.37 26.05 7.53
CA PHE A 599 -31.19 26.97 6.42
C PHE A 599 -31.32 28.43 6.88
N GLY A 600 -30.95 29.36 6.00
CA GLY A 600 -30.96 30.79 6.27
C GLY A 600 -29.57 31.43 6.23
N GLY A 601 -28.65 30.84 5.47
CA GLY A 601 -27.38 31.46 5.15
C GLY A 601 -27.46 32.42 3.96
N GLY A 602 -26.32 32.70 3.33
CA GLY A 602 -26.21 33.56 2.16
C GLY A 602 -24.90 33.30 1.42
N ASP A 603 -24.74 33.90 0.24
CA ASP A 603 -23.60 33.71 -0.69
C ASP A 603 -22.21 34.06 -0.13
N LYS A 604 -22.15 34.64 1.09
CA LYS A 604 -20.92 34.99 1.82
C LYS A 604 -20.99 34.70 3.32
N THR A 605 -21.98 33.92 3.76
CA THR A 605 -22.20 33.66 5.20
C THR A 605 -22.48 32.19 5.49
N TYR A 606 -21.98 31.71 6.63
CA TYR A 606 -22.06 30.30 7.04
C TYR A 606 -21.43 29.36 6.00
N TRP A 607 -22.20 28.54 5.29
CA TRP A 607 -21.67 27.61 4.31
C TRP A 607 -21.54 28.22 2.91
N ALA A 608 -22.31 29.26 2.59
CA ALA A 608 -22.40 29.88 1.26
C ALA A 608 -22.71 28.93 0.08
N ASP A 609 -23.12 27.71 0.38
CA ASP A 609 -23.62 26.72 -0.58
C ASP A 609 -25.13 26.49 -0.38
N GLY A 610 -25.82 26.09 -1.44
CA GLY A 610 -27.27 25.92 -1.45
C GLY A 610 -27.74 24.48 -1.30
N TYR A 611 -28.95 24.31 -0.77
CA TYR A 611 -29.67 23.04 -0.77
C TYR A 611 -31.05 23.25 -1.41
N TYR A 612 -31.53 22.24 -2.13
CA TYR A 612 -32.86 22.23 -2.75
C TYR A 612 -33.49 20.85 -2.61
N THR A 613 -34.67 20.73 -1.99
CA THR A 613 -35.37 19.46 -1.74
C THR A 613 -36.55 19.24 -2.68
N GLY A 614 -36.92 20.25 -3.47
CA GLY A 614 -38.10 20.20 -4.33
C GLY A 614 -39.42 20.34 -3.62
N GLU A 615 -40.48 20.02 -4.37
CA GLU A 615 -41.86 20.08 -3.91
C GLU A 615 -42.12 19.05 -2.80
N ASN A 616 -42.83 19.50 -1.77
CA ASN A 616 -43.23 18.64 -0.67
C ASN A 616 -44.23 17.58 -1.18
N PRO A 617 -44.12 16.33 -0.72
CA PRO A 617 -45.13 15.33 -1.01
C PRO A 617 -46.47 15.72 -0.37
N ALA A 618 -47.57 15.20 -0.92
CA ALA A 618 -48.90 15.36 -0.34
C ALA A 618 -48.95 14.88 1.12
N VAL A 619 -49.90 15.39 1.89
CA VAL A 619 -50.12 14.98 3.29
C VAL A 619 -50.28 13.46 3.38
N GLY A 620 -49.50 12.81 4.25
CA GLY A 620 -49.47 11.37 4.43
C GLY A 620 -48.67 10.60 3.37
N ALA A 621 -48.04 11.29 2.42
CA ALA A 621 -47.21 10.69 1.39
C ALA A 621 -45.71 10.90 1.63
N GLU A 622 -44.92 10.04 1.00
CA GLU A 622 -43.46 10.10 1.02
C GLU A 622 -42.91 10.12 -0.39
N SER A 623 -41.73 10.71 -0.55
CA SER A 623 -41.04 10.72 -1.83
C SER A 623 -39.54 10.63 -1.65
N ALA A 624 -38.90 9.76 -2.42
CA ALA A 624 -37.46 9.62 -2.43
C ALA A 624 -36.84 10.52 -3.51
N ARG A 625 -35.68 11.09 -3.19
CA ARG A 625 -34.91 12.00 -4.03
C ARG A 625 -33.45 11.57 -4.04
N GLU A 626 -32.85 11.57 -5.23
CA GLU A 626 -31.40 11.38 -5.33
C GLU A 626 -30.68 12.68 -4.96
N LEU A 627 -29.42 12.57 -4.58
CA LEU A 627 -28.60 13.72 -4.20
C LEU A 627 -27.68 14.07 -5.37
N LEU A 628 -27.86 15.27 -5.91
CA LEU A 628 -27.06 15.81 -7.02
C LEU A 628 -26.12 16.88 -6.46
N LEU A 629 -24.84 16.54 -6.36
CA LEU A 629 -23.83 17.29 -5.62
C LEU A 629 -23.20 18.41 -6.46
N ARG A 630 -22.63 19.40 -5.77
CA ARG A 630 -21.67 20.43 -6.25
C ARG A 630 -22.19 21.52 -7.16
N GLY A 631 -23.31 21.30 -7.84
CA GLY A 631 -23.90 22.24 -8.78
C GLY A 631 -23.47 22.04 -10.24
N TYR A 632 -24.27 22.58 -11.16
CA TYR A 632 -24.00 22.63 -12.60
C TYR A 632 -23.74 24.07 -13.10
N LEU A 633 -23.53 24.21 -14.40
CA LEU A 633 -23.16 25.45 -15.08
C LEU A 633 -24.14 26.63 -14.97
N ASN A 634 -25.30 26.48 -14.32
CA ASN A 634 -26.30 27.54 -14.10
C ASN A 634 -26.65 27.74 -12.61
N ASN A 635 -25.94 27.12 -11.67
CA ASN A 635 -26.21 27.32 -10.23
C ASN A 635 -25.72 28.67 -9.71
N GLY A 636 -24.72 29.27 -10.35
CA GLY A 636 -24.07 30.49 -9.88
C GLY A 636 -23.55 30.34 -8.44
N GLY A 637 -23.90 31.31 -7.60
CA GLY A 637 -23.39 31.40 -6.22
C GLY A 637 -23.95 30.37 -5.24
N THR A 638 -24.84 29.45 -5.64
CA THR A 638 -25.29 28.36 -4.75
C THR A 638 -24.48 27.08 -4.87
N ALA A 639 -23.63 26.97 -5.89
CA ALA A 639 -22.77 25.81 -6.12
C ALA A 639 -21.65 25.70 -5.06
N GLY A 640 -20.93 24.57 -5.01
CA GLY A 640 -19.85 24.38 -4.03
C GLY A 640 -19.90 23.00 -3.38
N PRO A 641 -18.90 22.59 -2.58
CA PRO A 641 -18.80 21.21 -2.13
C PRO A 641 -19.97 20.74 -1.25
N ALA A 642 -20.62 21.63 -0.48
CA ALA A 642 -21.80 21.33 0.32
C ALA A 642 -23.13 21.48 -0.46
N CYS A 643 -23.08 21.92 -1.72
CA CYS A 643 -24.27 22.13 -2.54
C CYS A 643 -24.97 20.81 -2.91
N VAL A 644 -26.29 20.75 -2.71
CA VAL A 644 -27.10 19.59 -3.08
C VAL A 644 -28.41 20.01 -3.74
N PHE A 645 -28.66 19.43 -4.92
CA PHE A 645 -29.96 19.47 -5.61
C PHE A 645 -30.65 18.11 -5.47
N ALA A 646 -31.69 18.05 -4.64
CA ALA A 646 -32.49 16.87 -4.35
C ALA A 646 -33.96 17.05 -4.76
N LEU A 647 -34.21 17.57 -5.96
CA LEU A 647 -35.56 17.69 -6.56
C LEU A 647 -35.99 16.42 -7.28
N THR A 648 -35.05 15.71 -7.91
CA THR A 648 -35.37 14.63 -8.85
C THR A 648 -35.64 13.32 -8.15
N GLY A 649 -36.54 12.50 -8.72
CA GLY A 649 -36.74 11.12 -8.27
C GLY A 649 -35.50 10.26 -8.56
N LEU A 650 -35.41 9.08 -7.94
CA LEU A 650 -34.20 8.23 -7.95
C LEU A 650 -33.71 7.78 -9.34
N SER A 651 -34.54 7.90 -10.39
CA SER A 651 -34.22 7.43 -11.74
C SER A 651 -33.98 8.55 -12.75
N SER A 652 -33.87 9.80 -12.30
CA SER A 652 -33.71 10.91 -13.24
C SER A 652 -32.34 10.87 -13.90
N ALA A 653 -32.33 10.93 -15.23
CA ALA A 653 -31.12 10.99 -16.02
C ALA A 653 -31.29 12.13 -17.04
N TRP A 654 -30.37 13.09 -17.04
CA TRP A 654 -30.43 14.26 -17.92
C TRP A 654 -29.04 14.73 -18.32
N TRP A 655 -28.96 15.75 -19.19
CA TRP A 655 -27.69 16.21 -19.73
C TRP A 655 -26.75 16.73 -18.64
N ASN A 656 -27.28 17.35 -17.59
CA ASN A 656 -26.50 17.93 -16.50
C ASN A 656 -26.24 16.97 -15.32
N LEU A 657 -26.58 15.68 -15.47
CA LEU A 657 -26.35 14.65 -14.46
C LEU A 657 -25.17 13.78 -14.88
N LEU A 658 -24.07 13.93 -14.15
CA LEU A 658 -22.79 13.26 -14.41
C LEU A 658 -22.52 12.19 -13.37
N GLY A 659 -21.64 11.25 -13.72
CA GLY A 659 -21.19 10.19 -12.83
C GLY A 659 -19.71 10.25 -12.59
N THR A 660 -19.31 9.85 -11.39
CA THR A 660 -17.91 9.63 -11.01
C THR A 660 -17.87 8.26 -10.35
N LEU A 661 -17.03 7.33 -10.79
CA LEU A 661 -16.97 6.02 -10.13
C LEU A 661 -16.11 6.11 -8.88
N SER A 662 -16.69 5.81 -7.73
CA SER A 662 -15.98 5.95 -6.46
C SER A 662 -15.18 4.70 -6.12
N PRO A 663 -13.90 4.84 -5.70
CA PRO A 663 -13.17 3.74 -5.10
C PRO A 663 -13.68 3.43 -3.68
N ASN A 664 -14.56 4.26 -3.10
CA ASN A 664 -15.14 4.17 -1.76
C ASN A 664 -16.57 3.60 -1.74
N ALA A 665 -17.03 3.03 -2.85
CA ALA A 665 -18.36 2.46 -3.00
C ALA A 665 -18.69 1.31 -2.02
N VAL A 666 -17.69 0.64 -1.45
CA VAL A 666 -17.87 -0.40 -0.42
C VAL A 666 -16.87 -0.20 0.72
N ARG A 667 -17.33 0.17 1.91
CA ARG A 667 -16.52 0.38 3.13
C ARG A 667 -17.10 -0.33 4.33
N GLY A 668 -16.22 -0.60 5.30
CA GLY A 668 -16.57 -1.30 6.53
C GLY A 668 -17.01 -0.39 7.66
N GLU A 669 -17.17 -1.02 8.81
CA GLU A 669 -17.32 -0.38 10.11
C GLU A 669 -16.09 -0.69 10.96
N TRP A 670 -15.47 0.34 11.52
CA TRP A 670 -14.31 0.16 12.38
C TRP A 670 -14.76 -0.40 13.74
N ARG A 671 -14.08 -1.45 14.22
CA ARG A 671 -14.52 -2.23 15.39
C ARG A 671 -13.77 -1.94 16.70
N GLY A 672 -12.86 -0.96 16.71
CA GLY A 672 -12.06 -0.61 17.89
C GLY A 672 -10.81 -1.44 18.03
#